data_AF-A0AAU4FSR4-F1
#
_entry.id   AF-A0AAU4FSR4-F1
#
_cell.length_a   1.000
_cell.length_b   1.000
_cell.length_c   1.000
_cell.angle_alpha   90.00
_cell.angle_beta   90.00
_cell.angle_gamma   90.00
#
_symmetry.space_group_name_H-M   'P 1'
#
loop_
_entity.id
_entity.type
_entity.pdbx_description
1 polymer ?
#
loop_
_entity_poly.entity_id
_entity_poly.type
_entity_poly.pdbx_seq_one_letter_code
_entity_poly.pdbx_strand_id
1 'polypeptide(L)'
;MRPGNTGSGDEPGGRRRWLLPWAVVALWVAVLAIAAPFAGRLGDVQRDNIVDYLPAGADSTQVAKIQQALPGGESTDLVLVYHRAGGLTAEDRATAERQIAAVAAAHRLSATPAAVASVDGTTLMAPVSANGPGSDDAARTAFVDSVREQVNGGAGLSAEVGGPGAVQADMSSVFGSIDGKLMIATVLVVALLLIVIYRSPFLWLVPLLAVGAAALTTRAAVYGLAQGFGLTVTSQSAGIMTVLVFGAGTDYALLLTARYRDELRRVPRPYEAMRAALRGCGPAVLASSGTVAAGLLCLLAADLNSSSGLGPVGAVGVMGALAAMLTLLPAVLVLLGRRVFWPLVPAYGSAPRQRRSAFAAIGSTAGRRPGVILACGGILLGALALGVFRLPGDLAQQDGFTDRPESVSALRTATAAFPERGSQPISVLAPTRSADGALARARGTGGVASATRGRSAAGWTEISVIAEDAPESKGETRTIEALRADLPGSLVGGPSAQQLDLEHTNAHDRGVVVPLVLSAVLLILIVLLRSLVAPLILVAAVVAVWGAAMGIGGLVFSPLLGFDGIDPGLPLLWFVFLVALGVDYGIFLMHRTREETLAGARPADAALTALRTTGSVIASAGVVLAATFSVLMNLPLVMMVEMGLVVAVGVLLDTFLVRTFLVTSASLLLGRLMWWPGKLSRRPAAGAPQQERARVGTH
;
A
#
# COMPACT_ATOMS: atom_id res chain seq x y z
N MET A 1 -74.25 -10.09 9.57
CA MET A 1 -73.42 -8.86 9.51
C MET A 1 -72.00 -9.25 9.12
N ARG A 2 -71.56 -8.91 7.90
CA ARG A 2 -70.18 -9.08 7.43
C ARG A 2 -69.36 -7.86 7.87
N PRO A 3 -68.15 -8.00 8.44
CA PRO A 3 -67.25 -6.87 8.61
C PRO A 3 -66.47 -6.63 7.32
N GLY A 4 -66.30 -5.34 7.01
CA GLY A 4 -65.88 -4.80 5.72
C GLY A 4 -64.46 -5.17 5.30
N ASN A 5 -64.36 -5.46 4.01
CA ASN A 5 -63.14 -5.46 3.21
C ASN A 5 -62.62 -4.02 3.11
N THR A 6 -61.54 -3.68 3.82
CA THR A 6 -60.85 -2.40 3.65
C THR A 6 -59.82 -2.53 2.52
N GLY A 7 -60.08 -1.79 1.45
CA GLY A 7 -59.31 -1.81 0.21
C GLY A 7 -57.84 -1.51 0.43
N SER A 8 -57.01 -2.37 -0.15
CA SER A 8 -55.63 -2.10 -0.51
C SER A 8 -55.57 -0.94 -1.50
N GLY A 9 -55.47 0.27 -0.98
CA GLY A 9 -55.01 1.43 -1.72
C GLY A 9 -53.54 1.23 -2.09
N ASP A 10 -53.31 0.63 -3.26
CA ASP A 10 -52.01 0.54 -3.90
C ASP A 10 -51.61 1.95 -4.34
N GLU A 11 -50.91 2.70 -3.47
CA GLU A 11 -50.35 3.98 -3.87
C GLU A 11 -49.35 3.76 -5.03
N PRO A 12 -49.42 4.55 -6.13
CA PRO A 12 -48.55 4.38 -7.30
C PRO A 12 -47.04 4.58 -7.01
N GLY A 13 -46.68 4.99 -5.79
CA GLY A 13 -45.30 5.05 -5.30
C GLY A 13 -44.72 3.71 -4.81
N GLY A 14 -45.53 2.72 -4.45
CA GLY A 14 -45.06 1.45 -3.86
C GLY A 14 -44.27 0.57 -4.83
N ARG A 15 -44.78 0.42 -6.05
CA ARG A 15 -44.20 -0.43 -7.11
C ARG A 15 -42.85 0.12 -7.63
N ARG A 16 -42.75 1.44 -7.83
CA ARG A 16 -41.50 2.12 -8.23
C ARG A 16 -40.39 1.99 -7.18
N ARG A 17 -40.72 2.03 -5.88
CA ARG A 17 -39.75 1.94 -4.78
C ARG A 17 -39.13 0.55 -4.63
N TRP A 18 -39.83 -0.51 -5.03
CA TRP A 18 -39.31 -1.89 -5.02
C TRP A 18 -38.53 -2.27 -6.29
N LEU A 19 -38.79 -1.62 -7.43
CA LEU A 19 -38.03 -1.84 -8.67
C LEU A 19 -36.63 -1.20 -8.66
N LEU A 20 -36.43 -0.14 -7.88
CA LEU A 20 -35.15 0.60 -7.86
C LEU A 20 -33.95 -0.26 -7.41
N PRO A 21 -34.00 -1.04 -6.30
CA PRO A 21 -32.89 -1.93 -5.94
C PRO A 21 -32.57 -2.98 -7.02
N TRP A 22 -33.58 -3.55 -7.66
CA TRP A 22 -33.38 -4.48 -8.77
C TRP A 22 -32.72 -3.82 -9.98
N ALA A 23 -33.11 -2.59 -10.32
CA ALA A 23 -32.49 -1.83 -11.39
C ALA A 23 -31.01 -1.53 -11.10
N VAL A 24 -30.66 -1.20 -9.84
CA VAL A 24 -29.27 -0.98 -9.43
C VAL A 24 -28.45 -2.26 -9.51
N VAL A 25 -28.99 -3.40 -9.05
CA VAL A 25 -28.31 -4.69 -9.18
C VAL A 25 -28.12 -5.07 -10.65
N ALA A 26 -29.15 -4.91 -11.49
CA ALA A 26 -29.06 -5.17 -12.93
C ALA A 26 -28.02 -4.27 -13.62
N LEU A 27 -27.95 -2.99 -13.24
CA LEU A 27 -26.92 -2.07 -13.71
C LEU A 27 -25.52 -2.57 -13.33
N TRP A 28 -25.31 -2.97 -12.07
CA TRP A 28 -24.02 -3.50 -11.63
C TRP A 28 -23.66 -4.81 -12.32
N VAL A 29 -24.61 -5.70 -12.58
CA VAL A 29 -24.38 -6.90 -13.39
C VAL A 29 -23.94 -6.52 -14.80
N ALA A 30 -24.56 -5.52 -15.43
CA ALA A 30 -24.15 -5.03 -16.75
C ALA A 30 -22.76 -4.40 -16.72
N VAL A 31 -22.47 -3.56 -15.70
CA VAL A 31 -21.15 -2.97 -15.50
C VAL A 31 -20.09 -4.05 -15.30
N LEU A 32 -20.36 -5.08 -14.51
CA LEU A 32 -19.44 -6.20 -14.30
C LEU A 32 -19.23 -7.02 -15.57
N ALA A 33 -20.29 -7.26 -16.35
CA ALA A 33 -20.17 -7.96 -17.63
C ALA A 33 -19.26 -7.20 -18.62
N ILE A 34 -19.33 -5.87 -18.62
CA ILE A 34 -18.44 -5.02 -19.43
C ILE A 34 -17.04 -4.95 -18.83
N ALA A 35 -16.92 -4.81 -17.51
CA ALA A 35 -15.64 -4.61 -16.82
C ALA A 35 -14.78 -5.88 -16.76
N ALA A 36 -15.39 -7.06 -16.61
CA ALA A 36 -14.69 -8.33 -16.44
C ALA A 36 -13.59 -8.61 -17.49
N PRO A 37 -13.83 -8.46 -18.81
CA PRO A 37 -12.78 -8.69 -19.81
C PRO A 37 -11.62 -7.69 -19.69
N PHE A 38 -11.88 -6.42 -19.33
CA PHE A 38 -10.82 -5.42 -19.15
C PHE A 38 -10.08 -5.60 -17.82
N ALA A 39 -10.78 -6.01 -16.77
CA ALA A 39 -10.18 -6.27 -15.46
C ALA A 39 -9.15 -7.41 -15.52
N GLY A 40 -9.43 -8.46 -16.30
CA GLY A 40 -8.49 -9.56 -16.53
C GLY A 40 -7.25 -9.17 -17.35
N ARG A 41 -7.30 -8.04 -18.07
CA ARG A 41 -6.20 -7.52 -18.89
C ARG A 41 -5.34 -6.47 -18.18
N LEU A 42 -5.60 -6.22 -16.89
CA LEU A 42 -4.76 -5.29 -16.14
C LEU A 42 -3.29 -5.77 -16.09
N GLY A 43 -3.06 -7.09 -16.07
CA GLY A 43 -1.71 -7.66 -16.18
C GLY A 43 -0.99 -7.25 -17.47
N ASP A 44 -1.69 -7.20 -18.61
CA ASP A 44 -1.11 -6.83 -19.91
C ASP A 44 -0.49 -5.41 -19.95
N VAL A 45 -0.94 -4.52 -19.05
CA VAL A 45 -0.48 -3.12 -19.00
C VAL A 45 0.42 -2.83 -17.81
N GLN A 46 0.60 -3.82 -16.92
CA GLN A 46 1.56 -3.71 -15.85
C GLN A 46 2.96 -3.72 -16.44
N ARG A 47 3.82 -2.85 -15.92
CA ARG A 47 5.23 -2.79 -16.29
C ARG A 47 6.05 -2.83 -15.02
N ASP A 48 6.88 -3.87 -14.90
CA ASP A 48 7.74 -4.08 -13.74
C ASP A 48 9.22 -3.97 -14.11
N ASN A 49 9.55 -3.10 -15.08
CA ASN A 49 10.94 -2.82 -15.40
C ASN A 49 11.56 -1.93 -14.33
N ILE A 50 12.88 -2.04 -14.16
CA ILE A 50 13.64 -1.20 -13.24
C ILE A 50 13.32 0.30 -13.44
N VAL A 51 13.24 0.77 -14.70
CA VAL A 51 12.93 2.17 -15.04
C VAL A 51 11.57 2.68 -14.57
N ASP A 52 10.60 1.78 -14.37
CA ASP A 52 9.25 2.11 -13.91
C ASP A 52 9.23 2.39 -12.39
N TYR A 53 10.27 1.96 -11.68
CA TYR A 53 10.48 2.23 -10.25
C TYR A 53 11.44 3.40 -9.99
N LEU A 54 12.21 3.83 -11.00
CA LEU A 54 13.21 4.88 -10.88
C LEU A 54 12.65 6.31 -11.05
N PRO A 55 13.38 7.34 -10.60
CA PRO A 55 13.02 8.74 -10.83
C PRO A 55 12.95 9.08 -12.32
N ALA A 56 11.92 9.81 -12.77
CA ALA A 56 11.72 10.06 -14.20
C ALA A 56 12.89 10.81 -14.88
N GLY A 57 13.53 11.72 -14.13
CA GLY A 57 14.58 12.64 -14.63
C GLY A 57 16.02 12.23 -14.32
N ALA A 58 16.26 11.11 -13.63
CA ALA A 58 17.61 10.73 -13.19
C ALA A 58 18.51 10.23 -14.34
N ASP A 59 19.81 10.49 -14.22
CA ASP A 59 20.83 9.97 -15.16
C ASP A 59 20.77 8.45 -15.23
N SER A 60 20.63 7.77 -14.09
CA SER A 60 20.56 6.31 -14.04
C SER A 60 19.31 5.75 -14.76
N THR A 61 18.18 6.47 -14.72
CA THR A 61 16.98 6.12 -15.47
C THR A 61 17.21 6.25 -16.98
N GLN A 62 17.88 7.32 -17.41
CA GLN A 62 18.20 7.49 -18.83
C GLN A 62 19.22 6.45 -19.30
N VAL A 63 20.21 6.12 -18.46
CA VAL A 63 21.16 5.03 -18.73
C VAL A 63 20.43 3.72 -18.91
N ALA A 64 19.52 3.37 -18.01
CA ALA A 64 18.74 2.14 -18.11
C ALA A 64 17.86 2.11 -19.38
N LYS A 65 17.21 3.22 -19.74
CA LYS A 65 16.42 3.33 -20.99
C LYS A 65 17.28 3.15 -22.25
N ILE A 66 18.44 3.79 -22.28
CA ILE A 66 19.36 3.66 -23.43
C ILE A 66 19.92 2.25 -23.48
N GLN A 67 20.34 1.68 -22.33
CA GLN A 67 20.83 0.31 -22.24
C GLN A 67 19.79 -0.69 -22.77
N GLN A 68 18.51 -0.54 -22.43
CA GLN A 68 17.42 -1.35 -22.98
C GLN A 68 17.30 -1.24 -24.50
N ALA A 69 17.52 -0.05 -25.07
CA ALA A 69 17.47 0.18 -26.52
C ALA A 69 18.73 -0.29 -27.28
N LEU A 70 19.84 -0.56 -26.59
CA LEU A 70 21.05 -1.11 -27.21
C LEU A 70 20.84 -2.58 -27.60
N PRO A 71 21.56 -3.11 -28.61
CA PRO A 71 21.57 -4.54 -28.89
C PRO A 71 21.95 -5.35 -27.65
N GLY A 72 21.09 -6.31 -27.27
CA GLY A 72 21.21 -7.07 -26.01
C GLY A 72 20.78 -6.29 -24.76
N GLY A 73 20.07 -5.18 -24.88
CA GLY A 73 19.50 -4.42 -23.77
C GLY A 73 18.33 -5.10 -23.07
N GLU A 74 17.63 -5.96 -23.79
CA GLU A 74 16.58 -6.85 -23.29
C GLU A 74 17.15 -8.24 -22.94
N SER A 75 18.46 -8.34 -22.70
CA SER A 75 19.05 -9.62 -22.29
C SER A 75 18.60 -9.97 -20.87
N THR A 76 18.17 -11.21 -20.70
CA THR A 76 18.06 -11.81 -19.38
C THR A 76 19.42 -12.37 -19.01
N ASP A 77 20.10 -11.68 -18.09
CA ASP A 77 21.43 -12.06 -17.61
C ASP A 77 21.32 -12.88 -16.32
N LEU A 78 21.89 -14.08 -16.38
CA LEU A 78 21.97 -15.05 -15.31
C LEU A 78 23.43 -15.37 -14.99
N VAL A 79 23.64 -15.84 -13.78
CA VAL A 79 24.95 -16.28 -13.31
C VAL A 79 24.78 -17.66 -12.70
N LEU A 80 25.38 -18.67 -13.33
CA LEU A 80 25.44 -20.01 -12.78
C LEU A 80 26.59 -20.08 -11.77
N VAL A 81 26.30 -20.46 -10.53
CA VAL A 81 27.28 -20.52 -9.44
C VAL A 81 27.35 -21.94 -8.92
N TYR A 82 28.54 -22.53 -9.00
CA TYR A 82 28.84 -23.85 -8.47
C TYR A 82 29.81 -23.71 -7.31
N HIS A 83 29.46 -24.20 -6.12
CA HIS A 83 30.27 -24.02 -4.93
C HIS A 83 30.42 -25.31 -4.11
N ARG A 84 31.64 -25.54 -3.61
CA ARG A 84 31.94 -26.61 -2.65
C ARG A 84 32.94 -26.07 -1.61
N ALA A 85 32.53 -26.06 -0.35
CA ALA A 85 33.35 -25.51 0.75
C ALA A 85 34.73 -26.16 0.90
N GLY A 86 34.89 -27.43 0.49
CA GLY A 86 36.16 -28.16 0.50
C GLY A 86 37.03 -28.00 -0.76
N GLY A 87 36.64 -27.15 -1.72
CA GLY A 87 37.31 -27.02 -3.02
C GLY A 87 36.63 -27.87 -4.10
N LEU A 88 36.52 -27.34 -5.33
CA LEU A 88 35.91 -28.06 -6.45
C LEU A 88 36.78 -29.22 -6.93
N THR A 89 36.19 -30.41 -7.02
CA THR A 89 36.83 -31.60 -7.59
C THR A 89 36.81 -31.58 -9.11
N ALA A 90 37.59 -32.46 -9.75
CA ALA A 90 37.54 -32.63 -11.20
C ALA A 90 36.15 -33.10 -11.70
N GLU A 91 35.45 -33.90 -10.89
CA GLU A 91 34.08 -34.35 -11.19
C GLU A 91 33.06 -33.20 -11.11
N ASP A 92 33.22 -32.29 -10.14
CA ASP A 92 32.37 -31.10 -10.03
C ASP A 92 32.55 -30.19 -11.26
N ARG A 93 33.81 -29.96 -11.68
CA ARG A 93 34.11 -29.17 -12.88
C ARG A 93 33.52 -29.79 -14.14
N ALA A 94 33.68 -31.11 -14.32
CA ALA A 94 33.07 -31.83 -15.43
C ALA A 94 31.54 -31.77 -15.40
N THR A 95 30.93 -31.76 -14.20
CA THR A 95 29.49 -31.61 -14.04
C THR A 95 29.01 -30.21 -14.43
N ALA A 96 29.70 -29.18 -13.95
CA ALA A 96 29.41 -27.80 -14.33
C ALA A 96 29.56 -27.57 -15.83
N GLU A 97 30.64 -28.05 -16.45
CA GLU A 97 30.87 -27.96 -17.90
C GLU A 97 29.74 -28.64 -18.71
N ARG A 98 29.29 -29.84 -18.30
CA ARG A 98 28.16 -30.53 -18.93
C ARG A 98 26.86 -29.73 -18.83
N GLN A 99 26.56 -29.19 -17.66
CA GLN A 99 25.33 -28.42 -17.44
C GLN A 99 25.35 -27.08 -18.19
N ILE A 100 26.48 -26.37 -18.18
CA ILE A 100 26.68 -25.13 -18.96
C ILE A 100 26.50 -25.41 -20.46
N ALA A 101 27.08 -26.51 -20.96
CA ALA A 101 26.92 -26.90 -22.36
C ALA A 101 25.47 -27.30 -22.69
N ALA A 102 24.76 -27.95 -21.78
CA ALA A 102 23.34 -28.27 -21.95
C ALA A 102 22.48 -27.00 -22.05
N VAL A 103 22.71 -26.03 -21.16
CA VAL A 103 22.03 -24.71 -21.19
C VAL A 103 22.33 -23.98 -22.50
N ALA A 104 23.58 -23.98 -22.94
CA ALA A 104 23.98 -23.36 -24.21
C ALA A 104 23.41 -24.06 -25.45
N ALA A 105 23.14 -25.37 -25.39
CA ALA A 105 22.52 -26.12 -26.47
C ALA A 105 20.99 -25.96 -26.49
N ALA A 106 20.36 -25.85 -25.32
CA ALA A 106 18.91 -25.72 -25.16
C ALA A 106 18.40 -24.32 -25.51
N HIS A 107 19.22 -23.28 -25.29
CA HIS A 107 18.80 -21.89 -25.43
C HIS A 107 19.66 -21.11 -26.42
N ARG A 108 19.04 -20.13 -27.11
CA ARG A 108 19.76 -19.18 -27.97
C ARG A 108 20.40 -18.10 -27.11
N LEU A 109 21.63 -18.35 -26.68
CA LEU A 109 22.41 -17.43 -25.87
C LEU A 109 23.08 -16.34 -26.73
N SER A 110 23.28 -15.18 -26.11
CA SER A 110 23.93 -14.02 -26.73
C SER A 110 25.44 -14.20 -26.88
N ALA A 111 26.05 -15.05 -26.05
CA ALA A 111 27.45 -15.46 -26.12
C ALA A 111 27.60 -16.87 -25.55
N THR A 112 28.68 -17.56 -25.94
CA THR A 112 29.04 -18.85 -25.35
C THR A 112 29.47 -18.65 -23.89
N PRO A 113 28.81 -19.29 -22.91
CA PRO A 113 29.18 -19.13 -21.52
C PRO A 113 30.58 -19.68 -21.27
N ALA A 114 31.46 -18.85 -20.68
CA ALA A 114 32.79 -19.26 -20.27
C ALA A 114 32.85 -19.32 -18.74
N ALA A 115 33.17 -20.49 -18.20
CA ALA A 115 33.28 -20.68 -16.77
C ALA A 115 34.57 -20.05 -16.22
N VAL A 116 34.46 -19.36 -15.09
CA VAL A 116 35.57 -18.70 -14.39
C VAL A 116 35.67 -19.30 -13.01
N ALA A 117 36.87 -19.77 -12.64
CA ALA A 117 37.13 -20.30 -11.31
C ALA A 117 37.60 -19.19 -10.37
N SER A 118 37.19 -19.30 -9.10
CA SER A 118 37.68 -18.47 -8.01
C SER A 118 39.17 -18.75 -7.75
N VAL A 119 39.88 -17.77 -7.18
CA VAL A 119 41.31 -17.86 -6.82
C VAL A 119 41.55 -19.00 -5.83
N ASP A 120 40.61 -19.21 -4.91
CA ASP A 120 40.66 -20.30 -3.91
C ASP A 120 40.22 -21.67 -4.47
N GLY A 121 39.74 -21.73 -5.71
CA GLY A 121 39.28 -22.96 -6.37
C GLY A 121 38.02 -23.59 -5.77
N THR A 122 37.31 -22.91 -4.85
CA THR A 122 36.09 -23.42 -4.19
C THR A 122 34.82 -23.19 -4.99
N THR A 123 34.87 -22.23 -5.93
CA THR A 123 33.70 -21.73 -6.65
C THR A 123 33.99 -21.57 -8.13
N LEU A 124 33.01 -21.92 -8.97
CA LEU A 124 33.03 -21.74 -10.41
C LEU A 124 31.77 -20.95 -10.80
N MET A 125 31.95 -19.90 -11.59
CA MET A 125 30.89 -19.02 -12.05
C MET A 125 30.82 -19.03 -13.58
N ALA A 126 29.63 -19.09 -14.16
CA ALA A 126 29.44 -18.92 -15.61
C ALA A 126 28.31 -17.92 -15.91
N PRO A 127 28.61 -16.77 -16.55
CA PRO A 127 27.58 -15.84 -16.98
C PRO A 127 26.82 -16.42 -18.18
N VAL A 128 25.50 -16.30 -18.14
CA VAL A 128 24.58 -16.77 -19.18
C VAL A 128 23.66 -15.61 -19.55
N SER A 129 23.70 -15.18 -20.79
CA SER A 129 22.85 -14.09 -21.29
C SER A 129 22.01 -14.58 -22.45
N ALA A 130 20.71 -14.30 -22.43
CA ALA A 130 19.79 -14.62 -23.52
C ALA A 130 18.91 -13.42 -23.88
N ASN A 131 18.81 -13.09 -25.16
CA ASN A 131 17.92 -12.03 -25.66
C ASN A 131 16.49 -12.54 -25.95
N GLY A 132 16.30 -13.86 -25.96
CA GLY A 132 15.02 -14.49 -26.33
C GLY A 132 13.81 -14.07 -25.48
N PRO A 133 13.94 -13.91 -24.14
CA PRO A 133 12.82 -13.51 -23.29
C PRO A 133 12.32 -12.06 -23.53
N GLY A 134 13.20 -11.18 -24.03
CA GLY A 134 12.86 -9.77 -24.23
C GLY A 134 12.40 -9.08 -22.93
N SER A 135 11.40 -8.20 -23.05
CA SER A 135 10.75 -7.51 -21.93
C SER A 135 9.54 -8.25 -21.34
N ASP A 136 9.30 -9.51 -21.71
CA ASP A 136 8.15 -10.29 -21.22
C ASP A 136 8.53 -11.00 -19.91
N ASP A 137 7.91 -10.61 -18.80
CA ASP A 137 8.17 -11.15 -17.48
C ASP A 137 7.86 -12.65 -17.39
N ALA A 138 6.79 -13.12 -18.04
CA ALA A 138 6.42 -14.54 -18.04
C ALA A 138 7.41 -15.37 -18.85
N ALA A 139 7.85 -14.86 -20.00
CA ALA A 139 8.88 -15.50 -20.81
C ALA A 139 10.24 -15.54 -20.06
N ARG A 140 10.57 -14.47 -19.33
CA ARG A 140 11.77 -14.39 -18.49
C ARG A 140 11.73 -15.41 -17.37
N THR A 141 10.64 -15.49 -16.61
CA THR A 141 10.49 -16.48 -15.55
C THR A 141 10.57 -17.90 -16.09
N ALA A 142 9.88 -18.21 -17.20
CA ALA A 142 9.95 -19.53 -17.83
C ALA A 142 11.38 -19.89 -18.30
N PHE A 143 12.12 -18.91 -18.83
CA PHE A 143 13.53 -19.11 -19.20
C PHE A 143 14.39 -19.41 -17.97
N VAL A 144 14.29 -18.63 -16.90
CA VAL A 144 15.05 -18.84 -15.66
C VAL A 144 14.74 -20.21 -15.06
N ASP A 145 13.46 -20.60 -14.98
CA ASP A 145 13.05 -21.90 -14.46
C ASP A 145 13.60 -23.05 -15.30
N SER A 146 13.60 -22.93 -16.63
CA SER A 146 14.20 -23.94 -17.51
C SER A 146 15.72 -24.08 -17.36
N VAL A 147 16.42 -23.00 -16.99
CA VAL A 147 17.86 -23.02 -16.67
C VAL A 147 18.08 -23.68 -15.30
N ARG A 148 17.26 -23.35 -14.30
CA ARG A 148 17.30 -23.96 -12.96
C ARG A 148 17.10 -25.47 -13.01
N GLU A 149 16.17 -25.96 -13.82
CA GLU A 149 15.94 -27.40 -13.99
C GLU A 149 17.16 -28.16 -14.55
N GLN A 150 18.06 -27.47 -15.28
CA GLN A 150 19.28 -28.06 -15.83
C GLN A 150 20.49 -27.94 -14.90
N VAL A 151 20.44 -27.02 -13.93
CA VAL A 151 21.53 -26.68 -13.03
C VAL A 151 21.27 -27.35 -11.69
N ASN A 152 21.87 -28.51 -11.49
CA ASN A 152 21.61 -29.32 -10.29
C ASN A 152 22.90 -29.63 -9.54
N GLY A 153 22.86 -29.45 -8.23
CA GLY A 153 23.91 -29.88 -7.31
C GLY A 153 23.84 -31.38 -6.99
N GLY A 154 24.84 -31.89 -6.27
CA GLY A 154 24.92 -33.29 -5.85
C GLY A 154 26.19 -33.61 -5.06
N ALA A 155 26.13 -34.60 -4.16
CA ALA A 155 27.28 -35.09 -3.40
C ALA A 155 28.12 -33.97 -2.70
N GLY A 156 27.47 -32.93 -2.18
CA GLY A 156 28.11 -31.80 -1.49
C GLY A 156 28.50 -30.61 -2.38
N LEU A 157 28.20 -30.63 -3.68
CA LEU A 157 28.25 -29.48 -4.58
C LEU A 157 26.91 -28.73 -4.55
N SER A 158 26.93 -27.44 -4.24
CA SER A 158 25.80 -26.55 -4.52
C SER A 158 25.91 -26.02 -5.96
N ALA A 159 24.77 -25.94 -6.65
CA ALA A 159 24.64 -25.34 -7.96
C ALA A 159 23.42 -24.42 -7.91
N GLU A 160 23.61 -23.14 -8.15
CA GLU A 160 22.60 -22.11 -7.95
C GLU A 160 22.58 -21.14 -9.14
N VAL A 161 21.39 -20.69 -9.54
CA VAL A 161 21.17 -19.72 -10.61
C VAL A 161 20.87 -18.34 -10.01
N GLY A 162 21.82 -17.42 -10.18
CA GLY A 162 21.74 -16.03 -9.77
C GLY A 162 21.72 -15.04 -10.92
N GLY A 163 22.04 -13.78 -10.60
CA GLY A 163 22.10 -12.66 -11.54
C GLY A 163 20.81 -11.83 -11.61
N PRO A 164 20.85 -10.65 -12.23
CA PRO A 164 19.72 -9.71 -12.27
C PRO A 164 18.45 -10.30 -12.91
N GLY A 165 18.60 -11.18 -13.89
CA GLY A 165 17.48 -11.88 -14.51
C GLY A 165 16.79 -12.87 -13.57
N ALA A 166 17.56 -13.59 -12.75
CA ALA A 166 17.03 -14.54 -11.77
C ALA A 166 16.34 -13.83 -10.62
N VAL A 167 16.93 -12.74 -10.11
CA VAL A 167 16.33 -11.89 -9.06
C VAL A 167 15.00 -11.29 -9.55
N GLN A 168 14.96 -10.77 -10.78
CA GLN A 168 13.73 -10.25 -11.38
C GLN A 168 12.67 -11.34 -11.59
N ALA A 169 13.07 -12.54 -12.03
CA ALA A 169 12.15 -13.67 -12.18
C ALA A 169 11.55 -14.10 -10.82
N ASP A 170 12.38 -14.17 -9.78
CA ASP A 170 11.92 -14.47 -8.41
C ASP A 170 10.96 -13.40 -7.90
N MET A 171 11.30 -12.12 -8.07
CA MET A 171 10.43 -11.01 -7.70
C MET A 171 9.08 -11.05 -8.47
N SER A 172 9.13 -11.30 -9.78
CA SER A 172 7.94 -11.42 -10.64
C SER A 172 7.08 -12.62 -10.22
N SER A 173 7.68 -13.76 -9.86
CA SER A 173 6.95 -14.94 -9.39
C SER A 173 6.25 -14.70 -8.05
N VAL A 174 6.89 -13.96 -7.14
CA VAL A 174 6.29 -13.56 -5.87
C VAL A 174 5.12 -12.62 -6.09
N PHE A 175 5.28 -11.59 -6.94
CA PHE A 175 4.19 -10.68 -7.30
C PHE A 175 3.06 -11.38 -8.07
N GLY A 176 3.36 -12.28 -9.00
CA GLY A 176 2.34 -13.07 -9.71
C GLY A 176 1.56 -14.00 -8.77
N SER A 177 2.16 -14.44 -7.66
CA SER A 177 1.46 -15.24 -6.65
C SER A 177 0.41 -14.43 -5.84
N ILE A 178 0.46 -13.09 -5.88
CA ILE A 178 -0.48 -12.18 -5.21
C ILE A 178 -1.92 -12.38 -5.72
N ASP A 179 -2.08 -12.58 -7.03
CA ASP A 179 -3.42 -12.56 -7.65
C ASP A 179 -4.31 -13.72 -7.18
N GLY A 180 -3.72 -14.88 -6.86
CA GLY A 180 -4.47 -16.05 -6.40
C GLY A 180 -4.45 -16.23 -4.89
N LYS A 181 -3.27 -16.56 -4.34
CA LYS A 181 -3.14 -17.03 -2.94
C LYS A 181 -3.39 -15.90 -1.94
N LEU A 182 -2.81 -14.71 -2.20
CA LEU A 182 -2.96 -13.57 -1.31
C LEU A 182 -4.39 -13.02 -1.33
N MET A 183 -5.04 -12.99 -2.49
CA MET A 183 -6.44 -12.58 -2.58
C MET A 183 -7.34 -13.51 -1.75
N ILE A 184 -7.16 -14.82 -1.86
CA ILE A 184 -7.91 -15.80 -1.05
C ILE A 184 -7.63 -15.60 0.44
N ALA A 185 -6.37 -15.43 0.85
CA ALA A 185 -6.02 -15.17 2.24
C ALA A 185 -6.68 -13.89 2.77
N THR A 186 -6.64 -12.80 1.99
CA THR A 186 -7.30 -11.52 2.32
C THR A 186 -8.79 -11.70 2.48
N VAL A 187 -9.44 -12.36 1.53
CA VAL A 187 -10.87 -12.65 1.56
C VAL A 187 -11.24 -13.47 2.78
N LEU A 188 -10.46 -14.50 3.13
CA LEU A 188 -10.71 -15.35 4.29
C LEU A 188 -10.55 -14.59 5.61
N VAL A 189 -9.49 -13.78 5.76
CA VAL A 189 -9.28 -12.95 6.95
C VAL A 189 -10.42 -11.96 7.12
N VAL A 190 -10.79 -11.25 6.05
CA VAL A 190 -11.92 -10.31 6.07
C VAL A 190 -13.23 -11.06 6.38
N ALA A 191 -13.49 -12.19 5.74
CA ALA A 191 -14.69 -12.99 5.98
C ALA A 191 -14.79 -13.43 7.45
N LEU A 192 -13.71 -13.96 8.03
CA LEU A 192 -13.64 -14.36 9.45
C LEU A 192 -13.93 -13.17 10.37
N LEU A 193 -13.31 -12.01 10.13
CA LEU A 193 -13.55 -10.83 10.94
C LEU A 193 -14.99 -10.33 10.80
N LEU A 194 -15.55 -10.30 9.59
CA LEU A 194 -16.93 -9.92 9.36
C LEU A 194 -17.92 -10.88 10.03
N ILE A 195 -17.66 -12.19 10.02
CA ILE A 195 -18.44 -13.19 10.74
C ILE A 195 -18.43 -12.88 12.24
N VAL A 196 -17.27 -12.59 12.82
CA VAL A 196 -17.10 -12.26 14.25
C VAL A 196 -17.79 -10.94 14.60
N ILE A 197 -17.64 -9.91 13.78
CA ILE A 197 -18.18 -8.56 14.00
C ILE A 197 -19.71 -8.55 13.87
N TYR A 198 -20.24 -9.13 12.78
CA TYR A 198 -21.68 -9.14 12.53
C TYR A 198 -22.41 -10.21 13.32
N ARG A 199 -21.71 -11.26 13.78
CA ARG A 199 -22.29 -12.44 14.44
C ARG A 199 -23.41 -13.07 13.62
N SER A 200 -23.25 -13.04 12.30
CA SER A 200 -24.17 -13.60 11.33
C SER A 200 -23.38 -14.46 10.33
N PRO A 201 -23.79 -15.72 10.11
CA PRO A 201 -23.10 -16.61 9.19
C PRO A 201 -23.33 -16.26 7.71
N PHE A 202 -24.27 -15.35 7.40
CA PHE A 202 -24.63 -15.00 6.02
C PHE A 202 -24.30 -13.56 5.66
N LEU A 203 -24.29 -12.63 6.64
CA LEU A 203 -24.16 -11.21 6.34
C LEU A 203 -22.82 -10.87 5.71
N TRP A 204 -21.72 -11.54 6.10
CA TRP A 204 -20.37 -11.27 5.59
C TRP A 204 -20.25 -11.40 4.07
N LEU A 205 -21.06 -12.26 3.45
CA LEU A 205 -21.04 -12.49 2.00
C LEU A 205 -21.46 -11.23 1.22
N VAL A 206 -22.38 -10.43 1.78
CA VAL A 206 -22.96 -9.28 1.08
C VAL A 206 -21.94 -8.13 0.91
N PRO A 207 -21.28 -7.63 1.97
CA PRO A 207 -20.15 -6.71 1.83
C PRO A 207 -19.04 -7.25 0.94
N LEU A 208 -18.67 -8.54 1.12
CA LEU A 208 -17.57 -9.12 0.37
C LEU A 208 -17.86 -9.20 -1.14
N LEU A 209 -19.08 -9.56 -1.54
CA LEU A 209 -19.52 -9.52 -2.93
C LEU A 209 -19.48 -8.10 -3.50
N ALA A 210 -19.92 -7.10 -2.71
CA ALA A 210 -19.88 -5.70 -3.15
C ALA A 210 -18.44 -5.19 -3.29
N VAL A 211 -17.54 -5.58 -2.38
CA VAL A 211 -16.09 -5.28 -2.45
C VAL A 211 -15.46 -5.96 -3.66
N GLY A 212 -15.77 -7.24 -3.90
CA GLY A 212 -15.27 -7.97 -5.06
C GLY A 212 -15.73 -7.34 -6.39
N ALA A 213 -16.99 -6.92 -6.47
CA ALA A 213 -17.50 -6.16 -7.60
C ALA A 213 -16.75 -4.84 -7.79
N ALA A 214 -16.51 -4.10 -6.69
CA ALA A 214 -15.71 -2.87 -6.72
C ALA A 214 -14.31 -3.14 -7.26
N ALA A 215 -13.62 -4.16 -6.75
CA ALA A 215 -12.27 -4.53 -7.16
C ALA A 215 -12.18 -4.85 -8.66
N LEU A 216 -13.15 -5.60 -9.21
CA LEU A 216 -13.21 -5.88 -10.64
C LEU A 216 -13.42 -4.61 -11.47
N THR A 217 -14.37 -3.76 -11.07
CA THR A 217 -14.61 -2.50 -11.79
C THR A 217 -13.45 -1.52 -11.71
N THR A 218 -12.78 -1.45 -10.57
CA THR A 218 -11.57 -0.63 -10.38
C THR A 218 -10.44 -1.14 -11.26
N ARG A 219 -10.17 -2.45 -11.29
CA ARG A 219 -9.13 -3.02 -12.17
C ARG A 219 -9.37 -2.65 -13.64
N ALA A 220 -10.62 -2.75 -14.10
CA ALA A 220 -10.99 -2.35 -15.46
C ALA A 220 -10.82 -0.83 -15.69
N ALA A 221 -11.17 0.00 -14.70
CA ALA A 221 -11.00 1.45 -14.79
C ALA A 221 -9.52 1.85 -14.86
N VAL A 222 -8.67 1.23 -14.04
CA VAL A 222 -7.22 1.46 -14.07
C VAL A 222 -6.61 1.00 -15.38
N TYR A 223 -7.04 -0.14 -15.93
CA TYR A 223 -6.64 -0.57 -17.28
C TYR A 223 -6.98 0.50 -18.33
N GLY A 224 -8.19 1.06 -18.28
CA GLY A 224 -8.61 2.13 -19.17
C GLY A 224 -7.78 3.41 -19.00
N LEU A 225 -7.42 3.76 -17.77
CA LEU A 225 -6.57 4.93 -17.49
C LEU A 225 -5.12 4.72 -17.94
N ALA A 226 -4.57 3.52 -17.76
CA ALA A 226 -3.23 3.16 -18.23
C ALA A 226 -3.14 3.28 -19.77
N GLN A 227 -4.15 2.76 -20.49
CA GLN A 227 -4.23 2.86 -21.95
C GLN A 227 -4.48 4.30 -22.43
N GLY A 228 -5.34 5.05 -21.73
CA GLY A 228 -5.75 6.40 -22.17
C GLY A 228 -4.77 7.52 -21.83
N PHE A 229 -4.08 7.43 -20.69
CA PHE A 229 -3.20 8.48 -20.17
C PHE A 229 -1.72 8.06 -20.06
N GLY A 230 -1.38 6.81 -20.42
CA GLY A 230 -0.02 6.32 -20.32
C GLY A 230 0.49 6.24 -18.88
N LEU A 231 -0.40 6.03 -17.90
CA LEU A 231 -0.03 5.89 -16.49
C LEU A 231 0.85 4.65 -16.30
N THR A 232 1.96 4.82 -15.60
CA THR A 232 2.79 3.70 -15.15
C THR A 232 2.04 2.93 -14.07
N VAL A 233 1.69 1.68 -14.37
CA VAL A 233 1.06 0.76 -13.42
C VAL A 233 2.02 -0.38 -13.19
N THR A 234 2.42 -0.57 -11.94
CA THR A 234 3.30 -1.68 -11.51
C THR A 234 2.49 -2.76 -10.81
N SER A 235 3.02 -3.99 -10.74
CA SER A 235 2.44 -5.08 -9.93
C SER A 235 2.33 -4.67 -8.46
N GLN A 236 3.32 -3.92 -7.94
CA GLN A 236 3.26 -3.32 -6.61
C GLN A 236 2.04 -2.42 -6.44
N SER A 237 1.82 -1.48 -7.37
CA SER A 237 0.69 -0.54 -7.30
C SER A 237 -0.66 -1.25 -7.38
N ALA A 238 -0.78 -2.27 -8.23
CA ALA A 238 -1.98 -3.08 -8.36
C ALA A 238 -2.28 -3.93 -7.10
N GLY A 239 -1.23 -4.49 -6.48
CA GLY A 239 -1.33 -5.22 -5.22
C GLY A 239 -1.82 -4.33 -4.07
N ILE A 240 -1.19 -3.16 -3.90
CA ILE A 240 -1.58 -2.17 -2.89
C ILE A 240 -3.01 -1.68 -3.09
N MET A 241 -3.39 -1.36 -4.34
CA MET A 241 -4.75 -0.98 -4.69
C MET A 241 -5.76 -2.05 -4.29
N THR A 242 -5.46 -3.32 -4.52
CA THR A 242 -6.35 -4.43 -4.14
C THR A 242 -6.58 -4.44 -2.63
N VAL A 243 -5.52 -4.35 -1.84
CA VAL A 243 -5.63 -4.28 -0.37
C VAL A 243 -6.44 -3.06 0.06
N LEU A 244 -6.21 -1.91 -0.56
CA LEU A 244 -6.92 -0.66 -0.26
C LEU A 244 -8.42 -0.77 -0.57
N VAL A 245 -8.81 -1.34 -1.71
CA VAL A 245 -10.22 -1.56 -2.08
C VAL A 245 -10.90 -2.49 -1.10
N PHE A 246 -10.23 -3.58 -0.69
CA PHE A 246 -10.78 -4.52 0.29
C PHE A 246 -10.91 -3.89 1.67
N GLY A 247 -9.87 -3.20 2.15
CA GLY A 247 -9.87 -2.52 3.44
C GLY A 247 -10.93 -1.41 3.50
N ALA A 248 -10.81 -0.39 2.65
CA ALA A 248 -11.69 0.78 2.62
C ALA A 248 -13.13 0.39 2.27
N GLY A 249 -13.33 -0.50 1.28
CA GLY A 249 -14.67 -0.99 0.90
C GLY A 249 -15.37 -1.73 2.04
N THR A 250 -14.64 -2.56 2.79
CA THR A 250 -15.21 -3.27 3.95
C THR A 250 -15.54 -2.31 5.09
N ASP A 251 -14.70 -1.30 5.33
CA ASP A 251 -14.96 -0.25 6.31
C ASP A 251 -16.25 0.53 5.98
N TYR A 252 -16.38 1.02 4.75
CA TYR A 252 -17.59 1.70 4.29
C TYR A 252 -18.83 0.80 4.42
N ALA A 253 -18.68 -0.50 4.15
CA ALA A 253 -19.74 -1.47 4.35
C ALA A 253 -20.14 -1.61 5.82
N LEU A 254 -19.17 -1.66 6.74
CA LEU A 254 -19.41 -1.74 8.18
C LEU A 254 -20.17 -0.52 8.70
N LEU A 255 -19.75 0.68 8.30
CA LEU A 255 -20.38 1.93 8.70
C LEU A 255 -21.83 2.02 8.20
N LEU A 256 -22.05 1.73 6.92
CA LEU A 256 -23.39 1.75 6.33
C LEU A 256 -24.29 0.66 6.91
N THR A 257 -23.78 -0.57 7.06
CA THR A 257 -24.56 -1.71 7.59
C THR A 257 -24.91 -1.49 9.05
N ALA A 258 -23.99 -0.96 9.86
CA ALA A 258 -24.27 -0.59 11.24
C ALA A 258 -25.38 0.46 11.32
N ARG A 259 -25.32 1.50 10.48
CA ARG A 259 -26.35 2.53 10.44
C ARG A 259 -27.69 2.00 9.96
N TYR A 260 -27.70 1.19 8.90
CA TYR A 260 -28.91 0.55 8.39
C TYR A 260 -29.57 -0.35 9.44
N ARG A 261 -28.78 -1.12 10.19
CA ARG A 261 -29.27 -1.95 11.29
C ARG A 261 -29.96 -1.13 12.38
N ASP A 262 -29.44 0.05 12.70
CA ASP A 262 -30.06 0.95 13.67
C ASP A 262 -31.36 1.56 13.14
N GLU A 263 -31.39 2.01 11.89
CA GLU A 263 -32.61 2.56 11.27
C GLU A 263 -33.71 1.50 11.08
N LEU A 264 -33.37 0.22 10.85
CA LEU A 264 -34.34 -0.88 10.79
C LEU A 264 -35.13 -1.06 12.10
N ARG A 265 -34.58 -0.65 13.24
CA ARG A 265 -35.31 -0.68 14.52
C ARG A 265 -36.33 0.46 14.64
N ARG A 266 -36.07 1.58 13.95
CA ARG A 266 -36.87 2.82 14.00
C ARG A 266 -37.91 2.91 12.87
N VAL A 267 -37.66 2.25 11.75
CA VAL A 267 -38.49 2.34 10.54
C VAL A 267 -38.98 0.94 10.16
N PRO A 268 -40.28 0.74 9.86
CA PRO A 268 -40.83 -0.58 9.58
C PRO A 268 -40.38 -1.13 8.22
N ARG A 269 -40.28 -0.27 7.19
CA ARG A 269 -39.93 -0.67 5.82
C ARG A 269 -38.42 -0.65 5.57
N PRO A 270 -37.81 -1.75 5.07
CA PRO A 270 -36.37 -1.82 4.78
C PRO A 270 -35.86 -0.72 3.83
N TYR A 271 -36.60 -0.42 2.76
CA TYR A 271 -36.23 0.63 1.81
C TYR A 271 -36.14 2.02 2.47
N GLU A 272 -37.13 2.37 3.30
CA GLU A 272 -37.15 3.65 4.00
C GLU A 272 -36.06 3.74 5.06
N ALA A 273 -35.76 2.63 5.75
CA ALA A 273 -34.62 2.53 6.67
C ALA A 273 -33.29 2.73 5.95
N MET A 274 -33.08 2.13 4.78
CA MET A 274 -31.87 2.31 3.98
C MET A 274 -31.73 3.75 3.47
N ARG A 275 -32.83 4.37 3.02
CA ARG A 275 -32.84 5.78 2.60
C ARG A 275 -32.47 6.70 3.77
N ALA A 276 -32.96 6.42 4.98
CA ALA A 276 -32.58 7.16 6.18
C ALA A 276 -31.10 6.95 6.52
N ALA A 277 -30.60 5.71 6.42
CA ALA A 277 -29.19 5.39 6.65
C ALA A 277 -28.27 6.14 5.67
N LEU A 278 -28.54 6.07 4.36
CA LEU A 278 -27.75 6.76 3.33
C LEU A 278 -27.75 8.28 3.50
N ARG A 279 -28.88 8.88 3.90
CA ARG A 279 -28.93 10.32 4.20
C ARG A 279 -28.13 10.69 5.45
N GLY A 280 -28.05 9.78 6.41
CA GLY A 280 -27.32 9.98 7.66
C GLY A 280 -25.82 9.79 7.54
N CYS A 281 -25.36 8.72 6.87
CA CYS A 281 -23.93 8.40 6.77
C CYS A 281 -23.30 8.72 5.41
N GLY A 282 -24.07 8.79 4.32
CA GLY A 282 -23.55 9.00 2.97
C GLY A 282 -22.67 10.24 2.81
N PRO A 283 -23.08 11.44 3.26
CA PRO A 283 -22.23 12.63 3.19
C PRO A 283 -20.89 12.49 3.92
N ALA A 284 -20.88 11.80 5.07
CA ALA A 284 -19.67 11.56 5.83
C ALA A 284 -18.74 10.56 5.12
N VAL A 285 -19.28 9.48 4.56
CA VAL A 285 -18.52 8.48 3.77
C VAL A 285 -17.95 9.11 2.49
N LEU A 286 -18.74 9.94 1.78
CA LEU A 286 -18.29 10.68 0.60
C LEU A 286 -17.15 11.66 0.94
N ALA A 287 -17.27 12.37 2.06
CA ALA A 287 -16.25 13.31 2.50
C ALA A 287 -14.95 12.60 2.91
N SER A 288 -15.04 11.46 3.58
CA SER A 288 -13.87 10.69 4.02
C SER A 288 -13.14 10.06 2.82
N SER A 289 -13.83 9.28 2.01
CA SER A 289 -13.30 8.72 0.75
C SER A 289 -12.75 9.78 -0.22
N GLY A 290 -13.39 10.95 -0.32
CA GLY A 290 -12.87 12.08 -1.10
C GLY A 290 -11.57 12.66 -0.53
N THR A 291 -11.40 12.65 0.79
CA THR A 291 -10.15 13.08 1.45
C THR A 291 -9.03 12.06 1.22
N VAL A 292 -9.33 10.76 1.31
CA VAL A 292 -8.39 9.67 0.99
C VAL A 292 -7.94 9.78 -0.47
N ALA A 293 -8.89 9.93 -1.40
CA ALA A 293 -8.60 10.06 -2.82
C ALA A 293 -7.75 11.31 -3.11
N ALA A 294 -8.05 12.45 -2.48
CA ALA A 294 -7.24 13.66 -2.62
C ALA A 294 -5.82 13.47 -2.07
N GLY A 295 -5.67 12.82 -0.91
CA GLY A 295 -4.36 12.51 -0.32
C GLY A 295 -3.52 11.59 -1.21
N LEU A 296 -4.13 10.57 -1.83
CA LEU A 296 -3.46 9.70 -2.80
C LEU A 296 -3.11 10.45 -4.09
N LEU A 297 -3.98 11.32 -4.59
CA LEU A 297 -3.70 12.13 -5.78
C LEU A 297 -2.54 13.12 -5.58
N CYS A 298 -2.23 13.52 -4.33
CA CYS A 298 -1.02 14.30 -4.06
C CYS A 298 0.27 13.55 -4.39
N LEU A 299 0.25 12.21 -4.48
CA LEU A 299 1.41 11.44 -4.93
C LEU A 299 1.78 11.76 -6.39
N LEU A 300 0.89 12.33 -7.19
CA LEU A 300 1.22 12.80 -8.55
C LEU A 300 2.31 13.88 -8.57
N ALA A 301 2.57 14.53 -7.44
CA ALA A 301 3.67 15.49 -7.30
C ALA A 301 5.02 14.84 -6.99
N ALA A 302 5.07 13.51 -6.82
CA ALA A 302 6.30 12.75 -6.64
C ALA A 302 7.04 12.58 -7.98
N ASP A 303 8.37 12.73 -7.95
CA ASP A 303 9.23 12.51 -9.12
C ASP A 303 9.50 11.01 -9.37
N LEU A 304 9.30 10.16 -8.36
CA LEU A 304 9.33 8.71 -8.52
C LEU A 304 8.11 8.21 -9.30
N ASN A 305 8.38 7.46 -10.38
CA ASN A 305 7.35 6.89 -11.25
C ASN A 305 6.41 5.92 -10.50
N SER A 306 6.96 5.09 -9.61
CA SER A 306 6.20 4.14 -8.79
C SER A 306 5.27 4.85 -7.81
N SER A 307 5.75 5.89 -7.12
CA SER A 307 4.98 6.71 -6.19
C SER A 307 3.87 7.49 -6.90
N SER A 308 4.21 8.18 -7.98
CA SER A 308 3.25 8.98 -8.75
C SER A 308 2.19 8.12 -9.44
N GLY A 309 2.56 6.95 -9.96
CA GLY A 309 1.63 5.97 -10.53
C GLY A 309 0.64 5.41 -9.50
N LEU A 310 1.10 5.17 -8.26
CA LEU A 310 0.25 4.67 -7.17
C LEU A 310 -0.89 5.63 -6.81
N GLY A 311 -0.69 6.94 -6.94
CA GLY A 311 -1.69 7.96 -6.58
C GLY A 311 -3.04 7.79 -7.29
N PRO A 312 -3.09 7.91 -8.63
CA PRO A 312 -4.30 7.69 -9.41
C PRO A 312 -4.87 6.28 -9.25
N VAL A 313 -4.01 5.26 -9.23
CA VAL A 313 -4.41 3.85 -9.09
C VAL A 313 -5.15 3.64 -7.75
N GLY A 314 -4.58 4.13 -6.65
CA GLY A 314 -5.20 4.07 -5.32
C GLY A 314 -6.47 4.92 -5.22
N ALA A 315 -6.48 6.13 -5.79
CA ALA A 315 -7.65 7.00 -5.78
C ALA A 315 -8.85 6.38 -6.52
N VAL A 316 -8.62 5.78 -7.68
CA VAL A 316 -9.65 5.03 -8.43
C VAL A 316 -10.12 3.81 -7.64
N GLY A 317 -9.20 3.14 -6.92
CA GLY A 317 -9.54 2.10 -5.95
C GLY A 317 -10.57 2.54 -4.93
N VAL A 318 -10.26 3.61 -4.20
CA VAL A 318 -11.14 4.14 -3.15
C VAL A 318 -12.47 4.63 -3.70
N MET A 319 -12.45 5.31 -4.85
CA MET A 319 -13.67 5.81 -5.50
C MET A 319 -14.55 4.67 -6.05
N GLY A 320 -13.95 3.60 -6.57
CA GLY A 320 -14.67 2.39 -6.98
C GLY A 320 -15.32 1.67 -5.79
N ALA A 321 -14.58 1.55 -4.68
CA ALA A 321 -15.12 1.03 -3.43
C ALA A 321 -16.30 1.89 -2.93
N LEU A 322 -16.15 3.21 -2.90
CA LEU A 322 -17.20 4.16 -2.54
C LEU A 322 -18.46 3.99 -3.40
N ALA A 323 -18.29 3.93 -4.73
CA ALA A 323 -19.39 3.76 -5.66
C ALA A 323 -20.17 2.47 -5.39
N ALA A 324 -19.48 1.34 -5.21
CA ALA A 324 -20.11 0.06 -4.87
C ALA A 324 -20.81 0.10 -3.50
N MET A 325 -20.20 0.72 -2.49
CA MET A 325 -20.74 0.75 -1.13
C MET A 325 -21.92 1.71 -0.96
N LEU A 326 -22.04 2.74 -1.81
CA LEU A 326 -23.19 3.65 -1.80
C LEU A 326 -24.31 3.26 -2.77
N THR A 327 -24.10 2.26 -3.64
CA THR A 327 -25.10 1.84 -4.64
C THR A 327 -25.42 0.35 -4.55
N LEU A 328 -24.47 -0.53 -4.85
CA LEU A 328 -24.64 -1.98 -4.90
C LEU A 328 -24.99 -2.55 -3.53
N LEU A 329 -24.20 -2.23 -2.51
CA LEU A 329 -24.41 -2.75 -1.15
C LEU A 329 -25.81 -2.40 -0.60
N PRO A 330 -26.28 -1.12 -0.65
CA PRO A 330 -27.64 -0.76 -0.29
C PRO A 330 -28.71 -1.56 -1.03
N ALA A 331 -28.54 -1.76 -2.34
CA ALA A 331 -29.51 -2.45 -3.16
C ALA A 331 -29.65 -3.92 -2.72
N VAL A 332 -28.53 -4.62 -2.55
CA VAL A 332 -28.52 -6.02 -2.09
C VAL A 332 -29.09 -6.16 -0.68
N LEU A 333 -28.72 -5.27 0.26
CA LEU A 333 -29.23 -5.29 1.64
C LEU A 333 -30.74 -5.01 1.73
N VAL A 334 -31.29 -4.17 0.85
CA VAL A 334 -32.73 -3.91 0.79
C VAL A 334 -33.48 -5.11 0.20
N LEU A 335 -32.93 -5.77 -0.82
CA LEU A 335 -33.54 -6.95 -1.45
C LEU A 335 -33.59 -8.15 -0.51
N LEU A 336 -32.52 -8.41 0.24
CA LEU A 336 -32.46 -9.48 1.25
C LEU A 336 -33.29 -9.15 2.51
N GLY A 337 -33.58 -7.87 2.73
CA GLY A 337 -34.41 -7.39 3.83
C GLY A 337 -33.85 -7.69 5.22
N ARG A 338 -34.73 -7.84 6.22
CA ARG A 338 -34.32 -8.01 7.63
C ARG A 338 -33.67 -9.38 7.92
N ARG A 339 -33.91 -10.39 7.09
CA ARG A 339 -33.46 -11.77 7.32
C ARG A 339 -31.96 -11.94 7.18
N VAL A 340 -31.28 -11.03 6.48
CA VAL A 340 -29.80 -11.04 6.34
C VAL A 340 -29.08 -10.92 7.70
N PHE A 341 -29.74 -10.36 8.72
CA PHE A 341 -29.19 -10.21 10.07
C PHE A 341 -29.40 -11.44 10.97
N TRP A 342 -29.92 -12.55 10.45
CA TRP A 342 -30.10 -13.77 11.24
C TRP A 342 -28.75 -14.23 11.82
N PRO A 343 -28.69 -14.61 13.12
CA PRO A 343 -29.79 -14.83 14.08
C PRO A 343 -30.25 -13.58 14.87
N LEU A 344 -29.51 -12.46 14.82
CA LEU A 344 -29.78 -11.23 15.57
C LEU A 344 -30.60 -10.22 14.75
N VAL A 345 -31.80 -10.62 14.33
CA VAL A 345 -32.66 -9.80 13.46
C VAL A 345 -33.13 -8.52 14.17
N PRO A 346 -32.86 -7.31 13.63
CA PRO A 346 -33.38 -6.07 14.20
C PRO A 346 -34.90 -5.99 13.97
N ALA A 347 -35.69 -6.19 15.02
CA ALA A 347 -37.14 -6.00 14.99
C ALA A 347 -37.50 -4.51 15.13
N TYR A 348 -38.57 -4.08 14.44
CA TYR A 348 -39.12 -2.75 14.60
C TYR A 348 -39.60 -2.53 16.05
N GLY A 349 -39.29 -1.37 16.64
CA GLY A 349 -39.63 -1.04 18.03
C GLY A 349 -38.76 -1.73 19.08
N SER A 350 -37.78 -2.55 18.68
CA SER A 350 -36.85 -3.16 19.64
C SER A 350 -35.90 -2.11 20.24
N ALA A 351 -35.84 -2.06 21.58
CA ALA A 351 -34.88 -1.22 22.27
C ALA A 351 -33.45 -1.72 21.97
N PRO A 352 -32.48 -0.83 21.67
CA PRO A 352 -31.09 -1.23 21.59
C PRO A 352 -30.68 -1.83 22.93
N ARG A 353 -30.29 -3.11 22.93
CA ARG A 353 -29.84 -3.79 24.14
C ARG A 353 -28.66 -3.00 24.71
N GLN A 354 -28.87 -2.26 25.80
CA GLN A 354 -27.84 -1.52 26.54
C GLN A 354 -26.84 -2.53 27.12
N ARG A 355 -25.92 -3.02 26.29
CA ARG A 355 -24.76 -3.75 26.79
C ARG A 355 -23.84 -2.75 27.47
N ARG A 356 -23.15 -3.20 28.53
CA ARG A 356 -21.99 -2.50 29.11
C ARG A 356 -21.02 -2.19 27.97
N SER A 357 -21.07 -0.97 27.46
CA SER A 357 -20.21 -0.55 26.35
C SER A 357 -18.84 -0.30 26.95
N ALA A 358 -17.82 -1.04 26.51
CA ALA A 358 -16.43 -0.76 26.85
C ALA A 358 -16.11 0.73 26.56
N PHE A 359 -16.69 1.29 25.49
CA PHE A 359 -16.59 2.71 25.14
C PHE A 359 -17.32 3.64 26.11
N ALA A 360 -18.36 3.18 26.84
CA ALA A 360 -18.96 3.95 27.92
C ALA A 360 -18.04 4.03 29.15
N ALA A 361 -17.34 2.94 29.48
CA ALA A 361 -16.32 2.93 30.53
C ALA A 361 -15.11 3.80 30.13
N ILE A 362 -14.60 3.62 28.90
CA ILE A 362 -13.50 4.41 28.35
C ILE A 362 -13.84 5.91 28.31
N GLY A 363 -15.04 6.26 27.83
CA GLY A 363 -15.51 7.65 27.84
C GLY A 363 -15.64 8.22 29.26
N SER A 364 -16.02 7.41 30.26
CA SER A 364 -16.06 7.87 31.66
C SER A 364 -14.67 8.12 32.24
N THR A 365 -13.67 7.33 31.86
CA THR A 365 -12.26 7.53 32.24
C THR A 365 -11.69 8.78 31.58
N ALA A 366 -11.91 8.94 30.26
CA ALA A 366 -11.54 10.13 29.50
C ALA A 366 -12.16 11.41 30.07
N GLY A 367 -13.42 11.33 30.53
CA GLY A 367 -14.15 12.43 31.14
C GLY A 367 -13.62 12.89 32.50
N ARG A 368 -12.99 12.00 33.28
CA ARG A 368 -12.56 12.33 34.66
C ARG A 368 -11.25 13.11 34.71
N ARG A 369 -10.28 12.80 33.85
CA ARG A 369 -8.95 13.43 33.83
C ARG A 369 -8.43 13.61 32.40
N PRO A 370 -9.09 14.46 31.58
CA PRO A 370 -8.74 14.56 30.16
C PRO A 370 -7.31 15.10 29.93
N GLY A 371 -6.81 16.01 30.78
CA GLY A 371 -5.44 16.54 30.67
C GLY A 371 -4.35 15.49 30.92
N VAL A 372 -4.54 14.61 31.91
CA VAL A 372 -3.58 13.54 32.22
C VAL A 372 -3.52 12.53 31.09
N ILE A 373 -4.67 12.14 30.54
CA ILE A 373 -4.74 11.18 29.43
C ILE A 373 -4.09 11.75 28.18
N LEU A 374 -4.32 13.04 27.90
CA LEU A 374 -3.67 13.73 26.79
C LEU A 374 -2.14 13.73 26.94
N ALA A 375 -1.64 14.08 28.13
CA ALA A 375 -0.21 14.10 28.41
C ALA A 375 0.41 12.70 28.35
N CYS A 376 -0.17 11.69 29.02
CA CYS A 376 0.34 10.32 29.00
C CYS A 376 0.33 9.71 27.60
N GLY A 377 -0.75 9.91 26.83
CA GLY A 377 -0.82 9.42 25.45
C GLY A 377 0.17 10.14 24.53
N GLY A 378 0.36 11.45 24.70
CA GLY A 378 1.39 12.20 23.97
C GLY A 378 2.80 11.74 24.30
N ILE A 379 3.11 11.50 25.58
CA ILE A 379 4.40 10.95 26.03
C ILE A 379 4.61 9.55 25.45
N LEU A 380 3.59 8.69 25.47
CA LEU A 380 3.68 7.35 24.90
C LEU A 380 3.96 7.39 23.39
N LEU A 381 3.23 8.19 22.63
CA LEU A 381 3.47 8.35 21.18
C LEU A 381 4.86 8.93 20.91
N GLY A 382 5.29 9.93 21.69
CA GLY A 382 6.63 10.50 21.59
C GLY A 382 7.73 9.48 21.91
N ALA A 383 7.56 8.67 22.96
CA ALA A 383 8.49 7.61 23.32
C ALA A 383 8.57 6.51 22.26
N LEU A 384 7.44 6.12 21.67
CA LEU A 384 7.40 5.19 20.54
C LEU A 384 8.12 5.78 19.32
N ALA A 385 7.90 7.07 19.02
CA ALA A 385 8.56 7.75 17.92
C ALA A 385 10.09 7.83 18.06
N LEU A 386 10.64 7.77 19.28
CA LEU A 386 12.10 7.67 19.48
C LEU A 386 12.69 6.36 18.91
N GLY A 387 11.86 5.34 18.66
CA GLY A 387 12.29 4.12 17.96
C GLY A 387 12.77 4.39 16.53
N VAL A 388 12.45 5.56 15.94
CA VAL A 388 12.95 5.97 14.60
C VAL A 388 14.47 6.00 14.57
N PHE A 389 15.13 6.34 15.68
CA PHE A 389 16.60 6.34 15.77
C PHE A 389 17.22 4.94 15.75
N ARG A 390 16.41 3.88 15.78
CA ARG A 390 16.84 2.49 15.64
C ARG A 390 16.45 1.86 14.30
N LEU A 391 15.88 2.63 13.37
CA LEU A 391 15.64 2.13 12.03
C LEU A 391 16.98 1.72 11.41
N PRO A 392 17.08 0.50 10.83
CA PRO A 392 18.28 0.13 10.08
C PRO A 392 18.43 1.03 8.85
N GLY A 393 19.60 0.97 8.21
CA GLY A 393 19.91 1.76 7.03
C GLY A 393 19.10 1.33 5.81
N ASP A 394 19.54 1.74 4.62
CA ASP A 394 18.84 1.42 3.39
C ASP A 394 18.92 -0.07 3.07
N LEU A 395 17.81 -0.60 2.56
CA LEU A 395 17.71 -2.00 2.15
C LEU A 395 18.52 -2.24 0.87
N ALA A 396 19.56 -3.06 0.99
CA ALA A 396 20.31 -3.54 -0.16
C ALA A 396 19.44 -4.50 -1.00
N GLN A 397 19.67 -4.53 -2.32
CA GLN A 397 18.85 -5.31 -3.24
C GLN A 397 18.75 -6.80 -2.90
N GLN A 398 19.85 -7.39 -2.42
CA GLN A 398 19.93 -8.81 -2.04
C GLN A 398 19.17 -9.17 -0.77
N ASP A 399 18.83 -8.16 0.05
CA ASP A 399 18.10 -8.33 1.31
C ASP A 399 16.60 -8.04 1.15
N GLY A 400 16.15 -7.79 -0.09
CA GLY A 400 14.75 -7.50 -0.42
C GLY A 400 13.77 -8.65 -0.18
N PHE A 401 14.26 -9.89 -0.05
CA PHE A 401 13.45 -11.08 0.21
C PHE A 401 13.53 -11.49 1.69
N THR A 402 12.40 -11.93 2.26
CA THR A 402 12.38 -12.41 3.65
C THR A 402 12.97 -13.81 3.79
N ASP A 403 12.75 -14.63 2.77
CA ASP A 403 13.40 -15.93 2.59
C ASP A 403 14.59 -15.76 1.64
N ARG A 404 15.46 -16.76 1.57
CA ARG A 404 16.61 -16.74 0.66
C ARG A 404 16.28 -17.53 -0.60
N PRO A 405 15.76 -16.89 -1.67
CA PRO A 405 15.61 -17.57 -2.94
C PRO A 405 16.99 -17.94 -3.51
N GLU A 406 17.00 -18.90 -4.41
CA GLU A 406 18.21 -19.40 -5.07
C GLU A 406 19.05 -18.27 -5.67
N SER A 407 18.40 -17.25 -6.25
CA SER A 407 19.07 -16.10 -6.86
C SER A 407 19.89 -15.26 -5.88
N VAL A 408 19.39 -15.08 -4.66
CA VAL A 408 20.06 -14.35 -3.58
C VAL A 408 21.22 -15.18 -3.02
N SER A 409 21.01 -16.49 -2.84
CA SER A 409 22.08 -17.41 -2.40
C SER A 409 23.24 -17.44 -3.39
N ALA A 410 22.93 -17.54 -4.69
CA ALA A 410 23.92 -17.49 -5.76
C ALA A 410 24.70 -16.17 -5.76
N LEU A 411 24.00 -15.03 -5.60
CA LEU A 411 24.63 -13.71 -5.56
C LEU A 411 25.61 -13.58 -4.39
N ARG A 412 25.20 -13.98 -3.18
CA ARG A 412 26.06 -13.93 -1.99
C ARG A 412 27.28 -14.84 -2.13
N THR A 413 27.09 -16.06 -2.65
CA THR A 413 28.18 -17.01 -2.91
C THR A 413 29.16 -16.45 -3.94
N ALA A 414 28.66 -15.87 -5.04
CA ALA A 414 29.48 -15.24 -6.05
C ALA A 414 30.28 -14.05 -5.50
N THR A 415 29.65 -13.17 -4.72
CA THR A 415 30.32 -12.01 -4.11
C THR A 415 31.39 -12.43 -3.10
N ALA A 416 31.12 -13.47 -2.29
CA ALA A 416 32.09 -13.98 -1.32
C ALA A 416 33.30 -14.65 -1.99
N ALA A 417 33.08 -15.40 -3.07
CA ALA A 417 34.14 -16.13 -3.77
C ALA A 417 34.94 -15.26 -4.76
N PHE A 418 34.34 -14.20 -5.29
CA PHE A 418 34.98 -13.31 -6.26
C PHE A 418 35.01 -11.85 -5.76
N PRO A 419 35.63 -11.53 -4.61
CA PRO A 419 35.61 -10.18 -4.05
C PRO A 419 36.21 -9.13 -4.99
N GLU A 420 37.21 -9.51 -5.79
CA GLU A 420 37.87 -8.66 -6.80
C GLU A 420 37.13 -8.55 -8.14
N ARG A 421 36.04 -9.31 -8.33
CA ARG A 421 35.07 -9.12 -9.43
C ARG A 421 33.65 -8.82 -8.94
N GLY A 422 33.46 -8.72 -7.62
CA GLY A 422 32.17 -8.51 -6.95
C GLY A 422 31.67 -7.07 -7.02
N SER A 423 32.38 -6.20 -7.73
CA SER A 423 31.95 -4.84 -7.99
C SER A 423 30.78 -4.85 -8.96
N GLN A 424 29.62 -4.35 -8.54
CA GLN A 424 28.59 -3.97 -9.49
C GLN A 424 29.16 -2.84 -10.37
N PRO A 425 29.25 -3.02 -11.70
CA PRO A 425 29.86 -2.00 -12.54
C PRO A 425 28.98 -0.76 -12.60
N ILE A 426 29.58 0.40 -12.35
CA ILE A 426 29.00 1.69 -12.67
C ILE A 426 28.98 1.81 -14.20
N SER A 427 27.80 2.03 -14.75
CA SER A 427 27.59 2.10 -16.19
C SER A 427 27.66 3.55 -16.65
N VAL A 428 28.67 3.91 -17.43
CA VAL A 428 28.80 5.25 -17.99
C VAL A 428 28.47 5.20 -19.49
N LEU A 429 27.42 5.89 -19.91
CA LEU A 429 27.11 6.05 -21.33
C LEU A 429 27.67 7.37 -21.82
N ALA A 430 28.67 7.28 -22.70
CA ALA A 430 29.25 8.43 -23.37
C ALA A 430 28.80 8.46 -24.84
N PRO A 431 28.59 9.64 -25.44
CA PRO A 431 28.39 9.74 -26.88
C PRO A 431 29.56 9.09 -27.62
N THR A 432 29.30 8.29 -28.65
CA THR A 432 30.34 7.49 -29.33
C THR A 432 31.51 8.33 -29.82
N ARG A 433 31.26 9.58 -30.23
CA ARG A 433 32.30 10.52 -30.70
C ARG A 433 33.26 10.98 -29.59
N SER A 434 32.82 10.96 -28.34
CA SER A 434 33.61 11.38 -27.17
C SER A 434 33.99 10.22 -26.25
N ALA A 435 33.71 8.98 -26.64
CA ALA A 435 33.87 7.79 -25.81
C ALA A 435 35.33 7.55 -25.38
N ASP A 436 36.32 7.78 -26.25
CA ASP A 436 37.74 7.64 -25.89
C ASP A 436 38.16 8.66 -24.83
N GLY A 437 37.70 9.91 -24.98
CA GLY A 437 37.97 10.97 -24.00
C GLY A 437 37.24 10.75 -22.67
N ALA A 438 36.02 10.21 -22.70
CA ALA A 438 35.29 9.84 -21.49
C ALA A 438 35.96 8.65 -20.77
N LEU A 439 36.42 7.64 -21.51
CA LEU A 439 37.15 6.50 -20.96
C LEU A 439 38.47 6.93 -20.29
N ALA A 440 39.24 7.81 -20.93
CA ALA A 440 40.48 8.33 -20.38
C ALA A 440 40.24 9.15 -19.10
N ARG A 441 39.18 9.97 -19.07
CA ARG A 441 38.79 10.73 -17.87
C ARG A 441 38.27 9.85 -16.75
N ALA A 442 37.40 8.87 -17.04
CA ALA A 442 36.90 7.93 -16.06
C ALA A 442 38.04 7.16 -15.35
N ARG A 443 39.10 6.80 -16.08
CA ARG A 443 40.31 6.19 -15.49
C ARG A 443 41.11 7.12 -14.57
N GLY A 444 40.98 8.43 -14.77
CA GLY A 444 41.65 9.47 -13.96
C GLY A 444 40.81 9.98 -12.79
N THR A 445 39.52 9.64 -12.73
CA THR A 445 38.63 10.00 -11.62
C THR A 445 39.03 9.21 -10.37
N GLY A 446 39.20 9.90 -9.24
CA GLY A 446 39.58 9.26 -7.97
C GLY A 446 38.53 8.26 -7.49
N GLY A 447 38.97 7.09 -7.00
CA GLY A 447 38.10 6.01 -6.54
C GLY A 447 37.65 5.03 -7.63
N VAL A 448 38.16 5.15 -8.86
CA VAL A 448 37.96 4.19 -9.96
C VAL A 448 39.12 3.20 -10.02
N ALA A 449 38.83 1.91 -9.80
CA ALA A 449 39.83 0.85 -9.89
C ALA A 449 40.12 0.46 -11.34
N SER A 450 39.08 0.38 -12.18
CA SER A 450 39.25 0.14 -13.60
C SER A 450 38.08 0.69 -14.42
N ALA A 451 38.35 1.06 -15.68
CA ALA A 451 37.32 1.43 -16.64
C ALA A 451 37.62 0.80 -17.99
N THR A 452 36.61 0.14 -18.56
CA THR A 452 36.71 -0.61 -19.81
C THR A 452 35.60 -0.20 -20.77
N ARG A 453 35.92 -0.17 -22.06
CA ARG A 453 34.92 0.09 -23.11
C ARG A 453 34.05 -1.15 -23.27
N GLY A 454 32.75 -0.96 -23.16
CA GLY A 454 31.72 -1.95 -23.44
C GLY A 454 31.14 -1.79 -24.84
N ARG A 455 29.86 -2.13 -24.98
CA ARG A 455 29.13 -2.10 -26.25
C ARG A 455 28.92 -0.67 -26.75
N SER A 456 28.82 -0.53 -28.08
CA SER A 456 28.50 0.74 -28.73
C SER A 456 27.39 0.53 -29.75
N ALA A 457 26.28 1.26 -29.60
CA ALA A 457 25.22 1.31 -30.60
C ALA A 457 24.40 2.61 -30.45
N ALA A 458 23.63 2.94 -31.49
CA ALA A 458 22.72 4.10 -31.50
C ALA A 458 23.38 5.45 -31.09
N GLY A 459 24.68 5.63 -31.37
CA GLY A 459 25.42 6.85 -31.04
C GLY A 459 25.91 6.96 -29.59
N TRP A 460 25.72 5.90 -28.79
CA TRP A 460 26.23 5.77 -27.43
C TRP A 460 27.26 4.64 -27.32
N THR A 461 28.22 4.83 -26.43
CA THR A 461 29.22 3.83 -26.05
C THR A 461 29.17 3.67 -24.53
N GLU A 462 28.93 2.44 -24.11
CA GLU A 462 28.96 2.05 -22.71
C GLU A 462 30.41 1.90 -22.25
N ILE A 463 30.69 2.40 -21.07
CA ILE A 463 31.95 2.28 -20.36
C ILE A 463 31.61 1.65 -19.02
N SER A 464 32.11 0.44 -18.79
CA SER A 464 31.96 -0.28 -17.53
C SER A 464 33.06 0.17 -16.59
N VAL A 465 32.67 0.77 -15.47
CA VAL A 465 33.57 1.32 -14.46
C VAL A 465 33.44 0.52 -13.17
N ILE A 466 34.56 0.07 -12.64
CA ILE A 466 34.66 -0.61 -11.36
C ILE A 466 35.27 0.36 -10.36
N ALA A 467 34.56 0.62 -9.25
CA ALA A 467 35.05 1.42 -8.15
C ALA A 467 36.07 0.65 -7.28
N GLU A 468 36.94 1.38 -6.58
CA GLU A 468 37.87 0.81 -5.58
C GLU A 468 37.12 0.43 -4.28
N ASP A 469 36.16 1.27 -3.90
CA ASP A 469 35.33 1.06 -2.71
C ASP A 469 34.20 0.05 -2.99
N ALA A 470 33.69 -0.57 -1.93
CA ALA A 470 32.61 -1.56 -2.02
C ALA A 470 31.31 -0.95 -2.60
N PRO A 471 30.48 -1.76 -3.30
CA PRO A 471 29.19 -1.32 -3.80
C PRO A 471 28.28 -0.71 -2.73
N GLU A 472 27.51 0.31 -3.09
CA GLU A 472 26.55 1.03 -2.23
C GLU A 472 27.19 1.68 -0.98
N SER A 473 28.52 1.78 -0.95
CA SER A 473 29.24 2.46 0.13
C SER A 473 29.30 3.98 -0.10
N LYS A 474 29.56 4.72 0.98
CA LYS A 474 29.86 6.17 0.90
C LYS A 474 31.12 6.49 0.09
N GLY A 475 32.00 5.50 -0.10
CA GLY A 475 33.16 5.62 -0.98
C GLY A 475 32.74 5.61 -2.44
N GLU A 476 32.01 4.56 -2.85
CA GLU A 476 31.49 4.43 -4.21
C GLU A 476 30.54 5.56 -4.59
N THR A 477 29.70 6.01 -3.64
CA THR A 477 28.80 7.17 -3.85
C THR A 477 29.59 8.41 -4.30
N ARG A 478 30.72 8.70 -3.66
CA ARG A 478 31.59 9.82 -4.05
C ARG A 478 32.21 9.60 -5.42
N THR A 479 32.55 8.37 -5.77
CA THR A 479 33.04 8.02 -7.11
C THR A 479 31.97 8.25 -8.18
N ILE A 480 30.71 7.86 -7.92
CA ILE A 480 29.58 8.09 -8.84
C ILE A 480 29.35 9.60 -9.04
N GLU A 481 29.34 10.38 -7.96
CA GLU A 481 29.20 11.84 -8.02
C GLU A 481 30.36 12.51 -8.78
N ALA A 482 31.60 12.06 -8.54
CA ALA A 482 32.77 12.54 -9.26
C ALA A 482 32.70 12.21 -10.76
N LEU A 483 32.29 10.99 -11.12
CA LEU A 483 32.08 10.60 -12.52
C LEU A 483 31.01 11.47 -13.21
N ARG A 484 29.91 11.80 -12.51
CA ARG A 484 28.87 12.71 -13.03
C ARG A 484 29.39 14.12 -13.25
N ALA A 485 30.26 14.62 -12.36
CA ALA A 485 30.85 15.95 -12.47
C ALA A 485 31.93 16.04 -13.56
N ASP A 486 32.79 15.01 -13.68
CA ASP A 486 33.98 15.02 -14.53
C ASP A 486 33.71 14.64 -16.00
N LEU A 487 32.55 14.03 -16.29
CA LEU A 487 32.19 13.51 -17.60
C LEU A 487 31.02 14.28 -18.24
N PRO A 488 31.20 15.56 -18.63
CA PRO A 488 30.14 16.36 -19.20
C PRO A 488 29.61 15.73 -20.51
N GLY A 489 28.29 15.64 -20.62
CA GLY A 489 27.61 15.03 -21.76
C GLY A 489 27.59 13.50 -21.75
N SER A 490 28.10 12.85 -20.69
CA SER A 490 27.93 11.42 -20.43
C SER A 490 26.92 11.22 -19.32
N LEU A 491 26.26 10.07 -19.29
CA LEU A 491 25.26 9.71 -18.27
C LEU A 491 25.83 8.58 -17.41
N VAL A 492 25.63 8.67 -16.09
CA VAL A 492 26.14 7.69 -15.12
C VAL A 492 24.98 6.95 -14.47
N GLY A 493 24.99 5.63 -14.61
CA GLY A 493 23.97 4.71 -14.12
C GLY A 493 24.58 3.39 -13.63
N GLY A 494 23.79 2.33 -13.69
CA GLY A 494 24.09 1.06 -13.01
C GLY A 494 23.42 0.97 -11.63
N PRO A 495 23.41 -0.20 -10.99
CA PRO A 495 22.56 -0.46 -9.83
C PRO A 495 22.85 0.46 -8.63
N SER A 496 24.12 0.69 -8.27
CA SER A 496 24.48 1.63 -7.20
C SER A 496 24.05 3.07 -7.48
N ALA A 497 24.16 3.52 -8.73
CA ALA A 497 23.73 4.86 -9.14
C ALA A 497 22.19 4.99 -9.15
N GLN A 498 21.48 3.90 -9.49
CA GLN A 498 20.03 3.81 -9.36
C GLN A 498 19.59 3.91 -7.91
N GLN A 499 20.25 3.19 -7.00
CA GLN A 499 19.97 3.26 -5.56
C GLN A 499 20.22 4.66 -4.98
N LEU A 500 21.32 5.30 -5.36
CA LEU A 500 21.62 6.68 -4.97
C LEU A 500 20.55 7.66 -5.48
N ASP A 501 20.13 7.54 -6.73
CA ASP A 501 19.09 8.39 -7.31
C ASP A 501 17.71 8.14 -6.65
N LEU A 502 17.40 6.89 -6.31
CA LEU A 502 16.22 6.51 -5.53
C LEU A 502 16.24 7.17 -4.15
N GLU A 503 17.36 7.11 -3.42
CA GLU A 503 17.50 7.71 -2.09
C GLU A 503 17.30 9.23 -2.14
N HIS A 504 18.00 9.91 -3.05
CA HIS A 504 17.91 11.36 -3.22
C HIS A 504 16.50 11.81 -3.63
N THR A 505 15.88 11.09 -4.56
CA THR A 505 14.52 11.44 -5.03
C THR A 505 13.48 11.14 -3.94
N ASN A 506 13.61 10.04 -3.19
CA ASN A 506 12.74 9.77 -2.05
C ASN A 506 12.85 10.85 -0.96
N ALA A 507 14.04 11.40 -0.71
CA ALA A 507 14.22 12.52 0.20
C ALA A 507 13.51 13.79 -0.33
N HIS A 508 13.65 14.07 -1.62
CA HIS A 508 12.95 15.19 -2.29
C HIS A 508 11.43 15.03 -2.23
N ASP A 509 10.91 13.89 -2.66
CA ASP A 509 9.48 13.57 -2.69
C ASP A 509 8.87 13.66 -1.30
N ARG A 510 9.55 13.18 -0.25
CA ARG A 510 9.12 13.40 1.14
C ARG A 510 9.02 14.87 1.49
N GLY A 511 9.97 15.69 1.06
CA GLY A 511 9.96 17.15 1.28
C GLY A 511 8.82 17.88 0.58
N VAL A 512 8.33 17.36 -0.54
CA VAL A 512 7.26 17.99 -1.35
C VAL A 512 5.88 17.42 -1.02
N VAL A 513 5.74 16.10 -1.05
CA VAL A 513 4.47 15.39 -0.97
C VAL A 513 3.89 15.44 0.45
N VAL A 514 4.72 15.29 1.50
CA VAL A 514 4.23 15.32 2.89
C VAL A 514 3.54 16.66 3.21
N PRO A 515 4.15 17.84 2.98
CA PRO A 515 3.46 19.12 3.16
C PRO A 515 2.22 19.27 2.26
N LEU A 516 2.26 18.78 1.03
CA LEU A 516 1.15 18.85 0.09
C LEU A 516 -0.07 18.06 0.60
N VAL A 517 0.13 16.81 1.02
CA VAL A 517 -0.91 15.95 1.60
C VAL A 517 -1.48 16.58 2.87
N LEU A 518 -0.62 17.06 3.79
CA LEU A 518 -1.07 17.73 5.01
C LEU A 518 -1.92 18.96 4.70
N SER A 519 -1.50 19.77 3.74
CA SER A 519 -2.22 20.98 3.33
C SER A 519 -3.57 20.63 2.70
N ALA A 520 -3.60 19.66 1.78
CA ALA A 520 -4.83 19.21 1.13
C ALA A 520 -5.84 18.67 2.16
N VAL A 521 -5.41 17.78 3.04
CA VAL A 521 -6.23 17.20 4.12
C VAL A 521 -6.71 18.29 5.08
N LEU A 522 -5.82 19.20 5.50
CA LEU A 522 -6.17 20.29 6.40
C LEU A 522 -7.25 21.19 5.78
N LEU A 523 -7.10 21.58 4.51
CA LEU A 523 -8.07 22.40 3.80
C LEU A 523 -9.43 21.71 3.68
N ILE A 524 -9.46 20.42 3.32
CA ILE A 524 -10.69 19.64 3.24
C ILE A 524 -11.38 19.57 4.61
N LEU A 525 -10.61 19.29 5.67
CA LEU A 525 -11.13 19.23 7.03
C LEU A 525 -11.64 20.58 7.52
N ILE A 526 -10.99 21.71 7.18
CA ILE A 526 -11.46 23.06 7.50
C ILE A 526 -12.83 23.31 6.87
N VAL A 527 -13.00 22.97 5.59
CA VAL A 527 -14.26 23.14 4.87
C VAL A 527 -15.35 22.26 5.48
N LEU A 528 -15.03 20.99 5.77
CA LEU A 528 -15.97 20.01 6.28
C LEU A 528 -16.43 20.31 7.72
N LEU A 529 -15.49 20.56 8.62
CA LEU A 529 -15.77 20.80 10.03
C LEU A 529 -16.20 22.25 10.30
N ARG A 530 -15.97 23.18 9.35
CA ARG A 530 -16.18 24.62 9.49
C ARG A 530 -15.52 25.17 10.77
N SER A 531 -14.31 24.68 11.03
CA SER A 531 -13.48 24.97 12.20
C SER A 531 -12.01 24.91 11.78
N LEU A 532 -11.13 25.66 12.44
CA LEU A 532 -9.69 25.60 12.22
C LEU A 532 -8.98 24.72 13.27
N VAL A 533 -9.43 24.77 14.53
CA VAL A 533 -8.76 24.08 15.63
C VAL A 533 -8.93 22.56 15.52
N ALA A 534 -10.13 22.09 15.14
CA ALA A 534 -10.40 20.65 15.05
C ALA A 534 -9.55 19.96 13.96
N PRO A 535 -9.49 20.48 12.72
CA PRO A 535 -8.57 19.98 11.72
C PRO A 535 -7.10 19.94 12.16
N LEU A 536 -6.60 21.00 12.81
CA LEU A 536 -5.21 21.04 13.27
C LEU A 536 -4.89 19.94 14.30
N ILE A 537 -5.82 19.66 15.22
CA ILE A 537 -5.64 18.56 16.19
C ILE A 537 -5.67 17.21 15.49
N LEU A 538 -6.59 17.00 14.56
CA LEU A 538 -6.67 15.74 13.81
C LEU A 538 -5.38 15.52 13.00
N VAL A 539 -4.89 16.54 12.31
CA VAL A 539 -3.63 16.48 11.55
C VAL A 539 -2.43 16.21 12.47
N ALA A 540 -2.30 16.95 13.58
CA ALA A 540 -1.22 16.73 14.54
C ALA A 540 -1.25 15.31 15.14
N ALA A 541 -2.44 14.80 15.41
CA ALA A 541 -2.65 13.47 15.93
C ALA A 541 -2.22 12.39 14.93
N VAL A 542 -2.56 12.57 13.65
CA VAL A 542 -2.14 11.67 12.56
C VAL A 542 -0.62 11.69 12.37
N VAL A 543 0.02 12.86 12.40
CA VAL A 543 1.49 12.97 12.32
C VAL A 543 2.15 12.26 13.49
N ALA A 544 1.59 12.37 14.70
CA ALA A 544 2.09 11.65 15.87
C ALA A 544 1.93 10.12 15.74
N VAL A 545 0.84 9.64 15.13
CA VAL A 545 0.66 8.20 14.82
C VAL A 545 1.71 7.73 13.82
N TRP A 546 1.94 8.49 12.75
CA TRP A 546 2.95 8.14 11.75
C TRP A 546 4.34 8.02 12.39
N GLY A 547 4.76 9.02 13.18
CA GLY A 547 6.03 8.97 13.90
C GLY A 547 6.13 7.77 14.86
N ALA A 548 5.07 7.49 15.61
CA ALA A 548 5.03 6.33 16.52
C ALA A 548 5.05 4.98 15.77
N ALA A 549 4.36 4.87 14.63
CA ALA A 549 4.33 3.67 13.81
C ALA A 549 5.70 3.40 13.16
N MET A 550 6.36 4.43 12.64
CA MET A 550 7.75 4.34 12.19
C MET A 550 8.69 3.92 13.31
N GLY A 551 8.52 4.51 14.49
CA GLY A 551 9.36 4.17 15.63
C GLY A 551 9.18 2.72 16.10
N ILE A 552 7.95 2.19 16.04
CA ILE A 552 7.71 0.75 16.24
C ILE A 552 8.42 -0.08 15.16
N GLY A 553 8.42 0.36 13.90
CA GLY A 553 9.22 -0.25 12.84
C GLY A 553 10.69 -0.43 13.26
N GLY A 554 11.33 0.63 13.78
CA GLY A 554 12.72 0.55 14.24
C GLY A 554 12.95 -0.35 15.46
N LEU A 555 11.91 -0.58 16.27
CA LEU A 555 11.96 -1.52 17.39
C LEU A 555 11.72 -2.98 16.96
N VAL A 556 11.11 -3.22 15.79
CA VAL A 556 10.68 -4.55 15.34
C VAL A 556 11.53 -5.08 14.19
N PHE A 557 11.83 -4.28 13.17
CA PHE A 557 12.46 -4.75 11.93
C PHE A 557 13.80 -5.42 12.14
N SER A 558 14.78 -4.73 12.72
CA SER A 558 16.09 -5.33 13.00
C SER A 558 16.04 -6.33 14.17
N PRO A 559 15.50 -6.00 15.37
CA PRO A 559 15.63 -6.88 16.54
C PRO A 559 14.74 -8.12 16.54
N LEU A 560 13.54 -8.04 15.94
CA LEU A 560 12.57 -9.14 15.95
C LEU A 560 12.47 -9.86 14.60
N LEU A 561 12.53 -9.13 13.49
CA LEU A 561 12.38 -9.71 12.15
C LEU A 561 13.72 -9.96 11.44
N GLY A 562 14.83 -9.42 11.97
CA GLY A 562 16.17 -9.62 11.41
C GLY A 562 16.38 -8.93 10.07
N PHE A 563 15.64 -7.85 9.78
CA PHE A 563 15.82 -7.07 8.55
C PHE A 563 17.07 -6.20 8.64
N ASP A 564 17.90 -6.28 7.61
CA ASP A 564 19.19 -5.60 7.53
C ASP A 564 19.06 -4.13 7.06
N GLY A 565 17.93 -3.75 6.47
CA GLY A 565 17.61 -2.39 6.03
C GLY A 565 16.11 -2.16 5.84
N ILE A 566 15.73 -0.93 5.49
CA ILE A 566 14.36 -0.52 5.13
C ILE A 566 14.34 0.02 3.71
N ASP A 567 13.27 -0.24 2.98
CA ASP A 567 13.06 0.36 1.67
C ASP A 567 12.94 1.91 1.76
N PRO A 568 13.78 2.67 1.03
CA PRO A 568 13.82 4.14 1.13
C PRO A 568 12.52 4.86 0.74
N GLY A 569 11.65 4.24 -0.07
CA GLY A 569 10.39 4.82 -0.53
C GLY A 569 9.22 4.58 0.42
N LEU A 570 9.30 3.59 1.29
CA LEU A 570 8.22 3.23 2.19
C LEU A 570 7.83 4.30 3.21
N PRO A 571 8.73 5.10 3.82
CA PRO A 571 8.33 6.12 4.78
C PRO A 571 7.31 7.12 4.22
N LEU A 572 7.44 7.47 2.93
CA LEU A 572 6.47 8.32 2.22
C LEU A 572 5.13 7.60 2.09
N LEU A 573 5.14 6.34 1.63
CA LEU A 573 3.91 5.57 1.45
C LEU A 573 3.20 5.32 2.78
N TRP A 574 3.92 4.96 3.85
CA TRP A 574 3.36 4.82 5.19
C TRP A 574 2.69 6.11 5.65
N PHE A 575 3.32 7.26 5.40
CA PHE A 575 2.73 8.56 5.72
C PHE A 575 1.40 8.76 4.99
N VAL A 576 1.40 8.60 3.66
CA VAL A 576 0.21 8.80 2.84
C VAL A 576 -0.91 7.84 3.24
N PHE A 577 -0.63 6.56 3.45
CA PHE A 577 -1.64 5.60 3.88
C PHE A 577 -2.17 5.89 5.28
N LEU A 578 -1.31 6.17 6.26
CA LEU A 578 -1.75 6.47 7.62
C LEU A 578 -2.55 7.78 7.70
N VAL A 579 -2.18 8.78 6.90
CA VAL A 579 -2.97 10.02 6.82
C VAL A 579 -4.29 9.77 6.13
N ALA A 580 -4.28 9.16 4.95
CA ALA A 580 -5.48 8.93 4.17
C ALA A 580 -6.48 8.09 4.97
N LEU A 581 -6.04 6.97 5.55
CA LEU A 581 -6.91 6.06 6.32
C LEU A 581 -7.23 6.60 7.73
N GLY A 582 -6.30 7.29 8.38
CA GLY A 582 -6.47 7.81 9.75
C GLY A 582 -7.35 9.04 9.84
N VAL A 583 -7.47 9.85 8.79
CA VAL A 583 -8.33 11.04 8.82
C VAL A 583 -9.81 10.65 8.83
N ASP A 584 -10.18 9.57 8.14
CA ASP A 584 -11.56 9.16 7.89
C ASP A 584 -12.37 9.00 9.17
N TYR A 585 -11.83 8.28 10.13
CA TYR A 585 -12.50 8.06 11.40
C TYR A 585 -12.56 9.34 12.27
N GLY A 586 -11.69 10.32 12.00
CA GLY A 586 -11.67 11.64 12.65
C GLY A 586 -12.86 12.44 12.24
N ILE A 587 -13.11 12.42 10.94
CA ILE A 587 -14.30 12.98 10.33
C ILE A 587 -15.55 12.36 10.94
N PHE A 588 -15.65 11.03 11.06
CA PHE A 588 -16.86 10.40 11.63
C PHE A 588 -17.13 10.80 13.08
N LEU A 589 -16.12 10.75 13.94
CA LEU A 589 -16.26 11.12 15.35
C LEU A 589 -16.62 12.60 15.51
N MET A 590 -15.94 13.48 14.76
CA MET A 590 -16.18 14.93 14.82
C MET A 590 -17.52 15.32 14.20
N HIS A 591 -17.92 14.70 13.08
CA HIS A 591 -19.23 14.90 12.48
C HIS A 591 -20.34 14.53 13.46
N ARG A 592 -20.23 13.36 14.12
CA ARG A 592 -21.21 12.93 15.13
C ARG A 592 -21.24 13.85 16.34
N THR A 593 -20.07 14.30 16.81
CA THR A 593 -19.98 15.30 17.90
C THR A 593 -20.65 16.61 17.51
N ARG A 594 -20.48 17.04 16.26
CA ARG A 594 -21.11 18.24 15.70
C ARG A 594 -22.63 18.11 15.65
N GLU A 595 -23.14 16.98 15.18
CA GLU A 595 -24.59 16.68 15.14
C GLU A 595 -25.22 16.79 16.53
N GLU A 596 -24.62 16.14 17.53
CA GLU A 596 -25.14 16.18 18.91
C GLU A 596 -25.06 17.58 19.51
N THR A 597 -23.99 18.34 19.19
CA THR A 597 -23.86 19.74 19.63
C THR A 597 -24.93 20.64 18.98
N LEU A 598 -25.22 20.43 17.69
CA LEU A 598 -26.29 21.14 16.98
C LEU A 598 -27.68 20.75 17.49
N ALA A 599 -27.86 19.53 17.99
CA ALA A 599 -29.06 19.08 18.66
C ALA A 599 -29.22 19.66 20.09
N GLY A 600 -28.31 20.52 20.53
CA GLY A 600 -28.38 21.25 21.80
C GLY A 600 -27.60 20.61 22.95
N ALA A 601 -26.87 19.51 22.73
CA ALA A 601 -26.04 18.92 23.76
C ALA A 601 -24.84 19.83 24.12
N ARG A 602 -24.41 19.79 25.38
CA ARG A 602 -23.16 20.46 25.77
C ARG A 602 -21.99 19.79 25.02
N PRO A 603 -20.94 20.53 24.60
CA PRO A 603 -19.85 19.97 23.82
C PRO A 603 -19.20 18.72 24.42
N ALA A 604 -19.07 18.68 25.75
CA ALA A 604 -18.53 17.52 26.45
C ALA A 604 -19.45 16.29 26.38
N ASP A 605 -20.76 16.48 26.60
CA ASP A 605 -21.74 15.40 26.51
C ASP A 605 -21.89 14.90 25.07
N ALA A 606 -21.79 15.82 24.09
CA ALA A 606 -21.80 15.50 22.67
C ALA A 606 -20.62 14.60 22.27
N ALA A 607 -19.40 14.93 22.71
CA ALA A 607 -18.20 14.14 22.43
C ALA A 607 -18.28 12.74 23.05
N LEU A 608 -18.73 12.63 24.31
CA LEU A 608 -18.90 11.34 24.98
C LEU A 608 -20.02 10.50 24.35
N THR A 609 -21.11 11.12 23.91
CA THR A 609 -22.21 10.45 23.23
C THR A 609 -21.79 9.94 21.85
N ALA A 610 -21.03 10.76 21.12
CA ALA A 610 -20.42 10.35 19.86
C ALA A 610 -19.53 9.12 20.06
N LEU A 611 -18.56 9.17 20.99
CA LEU A 611 -17.67 8.04 21.28
C LEU A 611 -18.43 6.77 21.68
N ARG A 612 -19.47 6.87 22.50
CA ARG A 612 -20.28 5.71 22.93
C ARG A 612 -21.06 5.06 21.79
N THR A 613 -21.49 5.85 20.80
CA THR A 613 -22.35 5.37 19.71
C THR A 613 -21.56 4.93 18.50
N THR A 614 -20.46 5.59 18.16
CA THR A 614 -19.65 5.28 16.98
C THR A 614 -18.38 4.48 17.30
N GLY A 615 -17.87 4.54 18.53
CA GLY A 615 -16.57 3.96 18.90
C GLY A 615 -16.44 2.47 18.61
N SER A 616 -17.48 1.67 18.89
CA SER A 616 -17.43 0.22 18.59
C SER A 616 -17.40 -0.10 17.10
N VAL A 617 -18.07 0.71 16.27
CA VAL A 617 -18.09 0.49 14.81
C VAL A 617 -16.74 0.92 14.22
N ILE A 618 -16.22 2.07 14.65
CA ILE A 618 -14.90 2.57 14.25
C ILE A 618 -13.80 1.57 14.65
N ALA A 619 -13.86 1.02 15.87
CA ALA A 619 -12.88 0.04 16.30
C ALA A 619 -12.92 -1.26 15.50
N SER A 620 -14.12 -1.75 15.15
CA SER A 620 -14.27 -2.92 14.28
C SER A 620 -13.74 -2.64 12.86
N ALA A 621 -14.02 -1.46 12.32
CA ALA A 621 -13.48 -1.02 11.03
C ALA A 621 -11.94 -0.97 11.03
N GLY A 622 -11.35 -0.30 12.03
CA GLY A 622 -9.89 -0.20 12.16
C GLY A 622 -9.20 -1.56 12.31
N VAL A 623 -9.80 -2.51 13.03
CA VAL A 623 -9.27 -3.88 13.12
C VAL A 623 -9.31 -4.61 11.78
N VAL A 624 -10.40 -4.47 11.01
CA VAL A 624 -10.50 -5.07 9.68
C VAL A 624 -9.47 -4.48 8.73
N LEU A 625 -9.33 -3.15 8.73
CA LEU A 625 -8.36 -2.45 7.89
C LEU A 625 -6.92 -2.85 8.25
N ALA A 626 -6.57 -2.87 9.55
CA ALA A 626 -5.27 -3.33 10.01
C ALA A 626 -5.01 -4.77 9.56
N ALA A 627 -5.99 -5.67 9.72
CA ALA A 627 -5.85 -7.06 9.29
C ALA A 627 -5.67 -7.20 7.77
N THR A 628 -6.33 -6.38 6.94
CA THR A 628 -6.11 -6.39 5.48
C THR A 628 -4.69 -6.00 5.10
N PHE A 629 -4.10 -5.01 5.78
CA PHE A 629 -2.69 -4.66 5.56
C PHE A 629 -1.74 -5.72 6.11
N SER A 630 -2.06 -6.36 7.25
CA SER A 630 -1.25 -7.47 7.79
C SER A 630 -1.15 -8.67 6.85
N VAL A 631 -2.09 -8.85 5.91
CA VAL A 631 -1.99 -9.94 4.92
C VAL A 631 -0.78 -9.75 3.99
N LEU A 632 -0.34 -8.52 3.74
CA LEU A 632 0.88 -8.23 2.98
C LEU A 632 2.14 -8.82 3.62
N MET A 633 2.10 -9.05 4.94
CA MET A 633 3.22 -9.67 5.66
C MET A 633 3.43 -11.15 5.32
N ASN A 634 2.48 -11.78 4.60
CA ASN A 634 2.66 -13.14 4.10
C ASN A 634 3.44 -13.19 2.78
N LEU A 635 3.76 -12.04 2.18
CA LEU A 635 4.59 -12.00 0.99
C LEU A 635 6.06 -12.10 1.39
N PRO A 636 6.87 -12.91 0.68
CA PRO A 636 8.27 -13.09 0.99
C PRO A 636 9.16 -11.91 0.53
N LEU A 637 8.64 -10.69 0.63
CA LEU A 637 9.31 -9.44 0.28
C LEU A 637 9.33 -8.53 1.51
N VAL A 638 10.51 -8.10 1.91
CA VAL A 638 10.73 -7.25 3.09
C VAL A 638 9.86 -6.00 3.00
N MET A 639 9.89 -5.29 1.86
CA MET A 639 9.09 -4.10 1.62
C MET A 639 7.57 -4.30 1.89
N MET A 640 7.02 -5.47 1.54
CA MET A 640 5.60 -5.77 1.76
C MET A 640 5.29 -6.06 3.23
N VAL A 641 6.20 -6.74 3.92
CA VAL A 641 6.10 -6.95 5.38
C VAL A 641 6.18 -5.63 6.12
N GLU A 642 7.12 -4.77 5.75
CA GLU A 642 7.32 -3.47 6.36
C GLU A 642 6.09 -2.56 6.18
N MET A 643 5.56 -2.48 4.96
CA MET A 643 4.32 -1.77 4.66
C MET A 643 3.13 -2.34 5.41
N GLY A 644 2.95 -3.65 5.40
CA GLY A 644 1.86 -4.33 6.09
C GLY A 644 1.89 -4.08 7.60
N LEU A 645 3.07 -4.20 8.22
CA LEU A 645 3.24 -4.03 9.66
C LEU A 645 3.02 -2.58 10.09
N VAL A 646 3.73 -1.61 9.47
CA VAL A 646 3.68 -0.21 9.91
C VAL A 646 2.30 0.40 9.69
N VAL A 647 1.67 0.13 8.55
CA VAL A 647 0.31 0.62 8.28
C VAL A 647 -0.69 -0.04 9.22
N ALA A 648 -0.63 -1.36 9.44
CA ALA A 648 -1.54 -2.04 10.35
C ALA A 648 -1.41 -1.52 11.80
N VAL A 649 -0.19 -1.39 12.31
CA VAL A 649 0.09 -0.86 13.64
C VAL A 649 -0.37 0.59 13.76
N GLY A 650 -0.07 1.44 12.76
CA GLY A 650 -0.49 2.83 12.78
C GLY A 650 -2.02 2.98 12.77
N VAL A 651 -2.74 2.18 11.98
CA VAL A 651 -4.21 2.14 12.00
C VAL A 651 -4.75 1.72 13.37
N LEU A 652 -4.13 0.73 14.02
CA LEU A 652 -4.53 0.30 15.37
C LEU A 652 -4.25 1.38 16.43
N LEU A 653 -3.08 2.03 16.37
CA LEU A 653 -2.74 3.16 17.25
C LEU A 653 -3.72 4.31 17.07
N ASP A 654 -4.02 4.70 15.83
CA ASP A 654 -4.99 5.73 15.55
C ASP A 654 -6.37 5.38 16.14
N THR A 655 -6.83 4.16 15.88
CA THR A 655 -8.16 3.69 16.28
C THR A 655 -8.33 3.60 17.79
N PHE A 656 -7.40 2.91 18.47
CA PHE A 656 -7.55 2.55 19.88
C PHE A 656 -6.95 3.57 20.85
N LEU A 657 -5.84 4.22 20.49
CA LEU A 657 -5.17 5.18 21.36
C LEU A 657 -5.58 6.61 21.02
N VAL A 658 -5.37 7.01 19.77
CA VAL A 658 -5.48 8.42 19.40
C VAL A 658 -6.91 8.89 19.36
N ARG A 659 -7.75 8.25 18.58
CA ARG A 659 -9.15 8.64 18.41
C ARG A 659 -9.97 8.45 19.67
N THR A 660 -9.82 7.28 20.27
CA THR A 660 -10.63 6.89 21.41
C THR A 660 -10.26 7.72 22.64
N PHE A 661 -8.97 7.94 22.90
CA PHE A 661 -8.51 8.69 24.08
C PHE A 661 -8.08 10.12 23.75
N LEU A 662 -7.05 10.31 22.93
CA LEU A 662 -6.42 11.62 22.72
C LEU A 662 -7.38 12.66 22.11
N VAL A 663 -8.05 12.35 21.01
CA VAL A 663 -8.99 13.25 20.32
C VAL A 663 -10.21 13.53 21.19
N THR A 664 -10.74 12.52 21.88
CA THR A 664 -11.85 12.71 22.84
C THR A 664 -11.43 13.62 23.99
N SER A 665 -10.27 13.38 24.62
CA SER A 665 -9.75 14.19 25.72
C SER A 665 -9.44 15.63 25.28
N ALA A 666 -8.86 15.83 24.10
CA ALA A 666 -8.65 17.15 23.52
C ALA A 666 -9.98 17.88 23.30
N SER A 667 -10.99 17.19 22.77
CA SER A 667 -12.34 17.74 22.57
C SER A 667 -13.00 18.14 23.89
N LEU A 668 -12.79 17.36 24.96
CA LEU A 668 -13.30 17.66 26.30
C LEU A 668 -12.64 18.89 26.93
N LEU A 669 -11.32 19.05 26.75
CA LEU A 669 -10.58 20.20 27.30
C LEU A 669 -10.89 21.50 26.56
N LEU A 670 -10.91 21.46 25.23
CA LEU A 670 -11.12 22.64 24.41
C LEU A 670 -12.59 23.04 24.34
N GLY A 671 -13.51 22.10 24.54
CA GLY A 671 -14.94 22.34 24.59
C GLY A 671 -15.45 23.10 23.36
N ARG A 672 -15.85 24.37 23.54
CA ARG A 672 -16.37 25.21 22.45
C ARG A 672 -15.28 25.78 21.53
N LEU A 673 -14.06 25.95 22.04
CA LEU A 673 -12.91 26.39 21.23
C LEU A 673 -12.62 25.42 20.09
N MET A 674 -13.04 24.16 20.25
CA MET A 674 -12.86 23.15 19.22
C MET A 674 -13.55 23.49 17.89
N TRP A 675 -14.57 24.34 17.94
CA TRP A 675 -15.34 24.77 16.78
C TRP A 675 -14.95 26.17 16.28
N TRP A 676 -13.91 26.80 16.83
CA TRP A 676 -13.50 28.13 16.42
C TRP A 676 -12.91 28.11 14.99
N PRO A 677 -13.26 29.07 14.11
CA PRO A 677 -14.08 30.28 14.30
C PRO A 677 -15.60 30.11 13.99
N GLY A 678 -16.07 28.88 13.80
CA GLY A 678 -17.44 28.56 13.43
C GLY A 678 -18.51 28.93 14.47
N LYS A 679 -19.79 28.93 14.05
CA LYS A 679 -20.95 29.37 14.87
C LYS A 679 -21.06 28.65 16.22
N LEU A 680 -20.63 27.39 16.29
CA LEU A 680 -20.67 26.55 17.49
C LEU A 680 -19.66 26.99 18.59
N SER A 681 -18.70 27.84 18.25
CA SER A 681 -17.76 28.42 19.22
C SER A 681 -18.38 29.52 20.09
N ARG A 682 -19.47 30.15 19.61
CA ARG A 682 -20.14 31.26 20.30
C ARG A 682 -20.98 30.74 21.47
N ARG A 683 -21.06 31.54 22.55
CA ARG A 683 -21.99 31.23 23.65
C ARG A 683 -23.44 31.41 23.13
N PRO A 684 -24.38 30.49 23.46
CA PRO A 684 -25.80 30.75 23.22
C PRO A 684 -26.15 32.09 23.88
N ALA A 685 -26.86 32.97 23.15
CA ALA A 685 -27.38 34.19 23.75
C ALA A 685 -28.25 33.82 24.95
N ALA A 686 -28.04 34.49 26.09
CA ALA A 686 -28.83 34.27 27.30
C ALA A 686 -30.30 34.58 26.98
N GLY A 687 -31.16 33.56 26.91
CA GLY A 687 -32.60 33.75 26.71
C GLY A 687 -33.34 32.74 25.81
N ALA A 688 -32.68 31.78 25.15
CA ALA A 688 -33.42 30.75 24.42
C ALA A 688 -33.95 29.67 25.39
N PRO A 689 -35.27 29.42 25.49
CA PRO A 689 -35.82 28.46 26.44
C PRO A 689 -35.28 27.06 26.14
N GLN A 690 -34.64 26.46 27.14
CA GLN A 690 -34.32 25.04 27.14
C GLN A 690 -35.64 24.28 27.07
N GLN A 691 -35.99 23.74 25.90
CA GLN A 691 -37.10 22.81 25.78
C GLN A 691 -36.79 21.57 26.63
N GLU A 692 -37.50 21.55 27.75
CA GLU A 692 -37.60 20.59 28.82
C GLU A 692 -37.65 19.14 28.28
N ARG A 693 -36.52 18.43 28.33
CA ARG A 693 -36.47 16.94 28.22
C ARG A 693 -36.79 16.25 29.56
N ALA A 694 -37.49 16.93 30.47
CA ALA A 694 -37.91 16.37 31.75
C ALA A 694 -39.38 15.99 31.73
N ARG A 695 -39.78 15.03 30.88
CA ARG A 695 -41.10 14.36 30.96
C ARG A 695 -41.21 13.09 30.09
N VAL A 696 -40.23 12.20 30.14
CA VAL A 696 -40.46 10.77 29.79
C VAL A 696 -39.58 9.93 30.72
N GLY A 697 -40.05 9.74 31.95
CA GLY A 697 -39.32 9.05 33.00
C GLY A 697 -40.21 8.76 34.20
N THR A 698 -41.47 8.42 33.94
CA THR A 698 -42.42 7.79 34.88
C THR A 698 -43.64 7.35 34.08
N HIS A 699 -43.55 6.16 33.49
CA HIS A 699 -44.55 5.08 33.48
C HIS A 699 -44.12 3.97 32.51
#